data_AF-A0A087L3F6-F1
#
_entry.id   AF-A0A087L3F6-F1
#
_cell.length_a   1.000
_cell.length_b   1.000
_cell.length_c   1.000
_cell.angle_alpha   90.00
_cell.angle_beta   90.00
_cell.angle_gamma   90.00
#
_symmetry.space_group_name_H-M   'P 1'
#
loop_
_entity.id
_entity.type
_entity.pdbx_description
1 polymer ?
#
loop_
_entity_poly.entity_id
_entity_poly.type
_entity_poly.pdbx_seq_one_letter_code
_entity_poly.pdbx_strand_id
1 'polypeptide(L)'
;MSLNVIYVSANGTKNALGTESNPMDLATAVYAGGENSIIVLLNSAGAIQTSGVALFKNQYLLGEGASAVVYHTDGVTTENFTATGSGGALLNGISKYNAVVGTNMHTEGPAVIGVKASGGVNNAGIIAETRYNFVLSGQSNMAGWEDVADFDPELRGVQEQVKIWTGNQFESLTPNKNTHPLEFGAASAKTWAGSELSLGANLTQALGSDVYLTKVTAGGTSIDRWLNGDMLTRIFTNTLKASQAIANEGYAPFIGGVGWTQGENDYGRHSDYDQKLLTLLARMQNEFAMEDLKLVASGTSPYQGGPQIEAELQQAANASDYIEFFSMQHFQKSSNGLVHFDAEGYSYMGYQFAVNFLKDLMGSPVAQEDITGYIPLWLRPVAPEANDDRVTVIPGITEDVGNVLLNDRDYNPQVIQVSAVDNRADAVGEWISLEQGGRLKISANGQYIFDHQGAYADLAFGESVRIVVDYQISDETALTAHAQLQLVIYGQGPAGEHTTIYGNQYNNVLNGGDGNDIIYGYEGNDVIYGNKGSEIIFAGAGNDIVYAAKNGNTDDADARHIIYAGEGNDTVYGAKGDDFIDLGEGNNVVRSYGGNDEIIAGAGNDIIYATSNNRQQDKGFTKLINSGAGNDYIEASDSDDTIVGGDGDKRIYSYGGTDSIKVGNGNNTIAAYAINRNDDINITKTIISGDGRDIIDTSYSNDQIMVGNGNKVIRTYGGNDSIITGNGNNYIDTARNRTEGSGNTVKVITGSGNDIIYSGASNDLIEAGEGDNTIYSYGGNDYIKTGDGNDNIHAYSSNRNDDLGATKQVVTGNGRDSIYTSYSSDLVIAGDGDKRIYTYGGALDIVQTGNGNNYIDTAANRLLGSGDRTMIKTGDGNNIIHTSRADDHIVTGNGNDTIYAYGGNNIIESGGGNDVIYAYDLDRNNDKDKVNYIDAGAGNDTVYGTLGVDTIIGGLGDDVLYGYGGNDLFIFSGSAGKDIIGDFNVKEDKIMFTDSAVSFDDLRFKAVNNDTVISYLDSQITLRGVAISKIEESMFIF
;
A
#
# COMPACT_ATOMS: atom_id res chain seq x y z
N MET A 1 28.92 60.28 -16.39
CA MET A 1 27.45 60.40 -16.46
C MET A 1 26.92 59.98 -15.11
N SER A 2 26.01 60.75 -14.50
CA SER A 2 25.39 60.37 -13.22
C SER A 2 24.31 59.31 -13.50
N LEU A 3 24.50 58.09 -13.00
CA LEU A 3 23.58 56.95 -13.17
C LEU A 3 23.14 56.44 -11.79
N ASN A 4 21.88 56.00 -11.69
CA ASN A 4 21.47 55.16 -10.56
C ASN A 4 22.01 53.75 -10.82
N VAL A 5 22.96 53.31 -9.99
CA VAL A 5 23.66 52.03 -10.15
C VAL A 5 23.21 51.08 -9.05
N ILE A 6 22.68 49.92 -9.41
CA ILE A 6 22.50 48.81 -8.47
C ILE A 6 23.75 47.93 -8.59
N TYR A 7 24.42 47.76 -7.45
CA TYR A 7 25.57 46.91 -7.29
C TYR A 7 25.12 45.53 -6.76
N VAL A 8 25.64 44.45 -7.35
CA VAL A 8 25.45 43.09 -6.84
C VAL A 8 26.82 42.44 -6.73
N SER A 9 27.20 42.07 -5.50
CA SER A 9 28.46 41.39 -5.22
C SER A 9 28.40 39.91 -5.61
N ALA A 10 29.57 39.29 -5.76
CA ALA A 10 29.77 37.88 -6.12
C ALA A 10 29.08 36.84 -5.21
N ASN A 11 28.52 37.28 -4.09
CA ASN A 11 27.77 36.50 -3.09
C ASN A 11 26.26 36.85 -3.05
N GLY A 12 25.71 37.47 -4.11
CA GLY A 12 24.27 37.58 -4.33
C GLY A 12 23.53 38.64 -3.50
N THR A 13 24.21 39.46 -2.71
CA THR A 13 23.57 40.54 -1.94
C THR A 13 23.37 41.79 -2.80
N LYS A 14 22.11 42.22 -2.95
CA LYS A 14 21.75 43.49 -3.62
C LYS A 14 21.95 44.66 -2.66
N ASN A 15 22.91 45.53 -2.93
CA ASN A 15 23.06 46.81 -2.23
C ASN A 15 22.98 47.97 -3.23
N ALA A 16 22.06 48.91 -3.01
CA ALA A 16 22.01 50.15 -3.78
C ALA A 16 23.08 51.12 -3.25
N LEU A 17 24.13 51.37 -4.02
CA LEU A 17 25.25 52.23 -3.62
C LEU A 17 25.08 53.69 -4.06
N GLY A 18 24.08 53.99 -4.90
CA GLY A 18 23.71 55.34 -5.30
C GLY A 18 22.19 55.49 -5.40
N THR A 19 21.66 56.61 -4.92
CA THR A 19 20.25 56.99 -5.08
C THR A 19 20.15 58.14 -6.07
N GLU A 20 18.95 58.38 -6.58
CA GLU A 20 18.65 59.49 -7.51
C GLU A 20 19.04 60.87 -6.94
N SER A 21 19.09 60.98 -5.61
CA SER A 21 19.49 62.15 -4.84
C SER A 21 20.99 62.23 -4.51
N ASN A 22 21.76 61.15 -4.66
CA ASN A 22 23.21 61.13 -4.43
C ASN A 22 23.91 60.12 -5.36
N PRO A 23 24.06 60.47 -6.66
CA PRO A 23 24.60 59.56 -7.66
C PRO A 23 26.11 59.32 -7.48
N MET A 24 26.52 58.06 -7.58
CA MET A 24 27.93 57.65 -7.53
C MET A 24 28.49 57.55 -8.96
N ASP A 25 29.77 57.87 -9.15
CA ASP A 25 30.42 57.67 -10.46
C ASP A 25 30.82 56.20 -10.66
N LEU A 26 30.87 55.78 -11.94
CA LEU A 26 31.08 54.39 -12.34
C LEU A 26 32.43 53.81 -11.87
N ALA A 27 33.51 54.60 -11.88
CA ALA A 27 34.82 54.12 -11.44
C ALA A 27 34.85 53.88 -9.93
N THR A 28 34.18 54.72 -9.16
CA THR A 28 34.02 54.54 -7.70
C THR A 28 33.16 53.32 -7.37
N ALA A 29 32.12 53.03 -8.16
CA ALA A 29 31.29 51.84 -8.01
C ALA A 29 32.03 50.53 -8.36
N VAL A 30 32.88 50.52 -9.40
CA VAL A 30 33.75 49.38 -9.76
C VAL A 30 34.75 49.08 -8.64
N TYR A 31 35.35 50.12 -8.06
CA TYR A 31 36.38 49.95 -7.01
C TYR A 31 35.80 49.48 -5.66
N ALA A 32 34.58 49.90 -5.32
CA ALA A 32 33.89 49.51 -4.08
C ALA A 32 33.45 48.02 -4.08
N GLY A 33 33.37 47.39 -5.25
CA GLY A 33 32.84 46.03 -5.38
C GLY A 33 33.83 44.90 -5.17
N GLY A 34 35.11 45.11 -5.44
CA GLY A 34 36.11 44.04 -5.46
C GLY A 34 36.01 43.14 -6.70
N GLU A 35 36.88 42.13 -6.78
CA GLU A 35 36.94 41.19 -7.92
C GLU A 35 35.57 40.53 -8.19
N ASN A 36 35.17 40.49 -9.46
CA ASN A 36 34.00 39.77 -10.00
C ASN A 36 32.62 40.37 -9.68
N SER A 37 32.58 41.70 -9.55
CA SER A 37 31.35 42.46 -9.36
C SER A 37 30.59 42.74 -10.66
N ILE A 38 29.26 42.65 -10.65
CA ILE A 38 28.41 43.00 -11.81
C ILE A 38 27.64 44.29 -11.54
N ILE A 39 27.77 45.23 -12.48
CA ILE A 39 27.18 46.58 -12.40
C ILE A 39 25.97 46.66 -13.33
N VAL A 40 24.78 46.84 -12.74
CA VAL A 40 23.53 46.98 -13.50
C VAL A 40 23.14 48.46 -13.58
N LEU A 41 23.03 48.98 -14.80
CA LEU A 41 22.65 50.37 -15.08
C LEU A 41 21.12 50.50 -15.17
N LEU A 42 20.54 51.41 -14.37
CA LEU A 42 19.12 51.79 -14.49
C LEU A 42 18.95 52.92 -15.50
N ASN A 43 17.80 52.96 -16.18
CA ASN A 43 17.45 54.13 -16.99
C ASN A 43 17.04 55.33 -16.10
N SER A 44 16.79 56.50 -16.71
CA SER A 44 16.42 57.74 -16.02
C SER A 44 15.10 57.71 -15.25
N ALA A 45 14.38 56.58 -15.23
CA ALA A 45 13.18 56.33 -14.44
C ALA A 45 13.40 55.29 -13.31
N GLY A 46 14.64 54.85 -13.08
CA GLY A 46 14.97 53.86 -12.05
C GLY A 46 14.58 52.42 -12.39
N ALA A 47 14.19 52.12 -13.64
CA ALA A 47 13.85 50.77 -14.08
C ALA A 47 15.07 50.05 -14.64
N ILE A 48 15.22 48.76 -14.28
CA ILE A 48 16.29 47.89 -14.78
C ILE A 48 16.02 47.60 -16.26
N GLN A 49 16.99 47.86 -17.14
CA GLN A 49 16.97 47.33 -18.52
C GLN A 49 17.32 45.83 -18.51
N THR A 50 16.39 44.97 -18.07
CA THR A 50 16.56 43.51 -18.08
C THR A 50 15.28 42.80 -18.52
N SER A 51 14.82 42.99 -19.75
CA SER A 51 13.95 41.95 -20.32
C SER A 51 14.81 40.71 -20.56
N GLY A 52 14.66 39.68 -19.72
CA GLY A 52 15.30 38.38 -19.89
C GLY A 52 16.63 38.17 -19.16
N VAL A 53 16.84 38.68 -17.94
CA VAL A 53 17.98 38.26 -17.10
C VAL A 53 17.54 37.75 -15.73
N ALA A 54 17.89 36.51 -15.39
CA ALA A 54 17.58 35.88 -14.09
C ALA A 54 18.87 35.45 -13.37
N LEU A 55 18.88 35.51 -12.02
CA LEU A 55 20.01 35.13 -11.16
C LEU A 55 19.69 33.83 -10.42
N PHE A 56 20.54 32.81 -10.53
CA PHE A 56 20.45 31.55 -9.77
C PHE A 56 21.85 31.07 -9.35
N LYS A 57 22.06 30.78 -8.06
CA LYS A 57 23.36 30.34 -7.48
C LYS A 57 24.58 31.11 -8.03
N ASN A 58 24.50 32.44 -8.03
CA ASN A 58 25.52 33.37 -8.55
C ASN A 58 25.77 33.33 -10.09
N GLN A 59 24.88 32.73 -10.88
CA GLN A 59 24.94 32.72 -12.34
C GLN A 59 23.82 33.57 -12.96
N TYR A 60 24.11 34.25 -14.07
CA TYR A 60 23.15 35.09 -14.81
C TYR A 60 22.77 34.44 -16.14
N LEU A 61 21.48 34.21 -16.37
CA LEU A 61 20.95 33.73 -17.66
C LEU A 61 20.51 34.90 -18.54
N LEU A 62 20.95 34.95 -19.80
CA LEU A 62 20.44 35.89 -20.82
C LEU A 62 19.36 35.22 -21.69
N GLY A 63 18.17 35.80 -21.73
CA GLY A 63 17.08 35.43 -22.63
C GLY A 63 17.32 35.88 -24.07
N GLU A 64 16.49 35.40 -25.00
CA GLU A 64 16.65 35.65 -26.45
C GLU A 64 16.66 37.15 -26.79
N GLY A 65 17.72 37.62 -27.45
CA GLY A 65 17.90 39.03 -27.81
C GLY A 65 18.48 39.93 -26.71
N ALA A 66 18.73 39.40 -25.51
CA ALA A 66 19.37 40.15 -24.43
C ALA A 66 20.88 40.34 -24.69
N SER A 67 21.39 41.52 -24.31
CA SER A 67 22.82 41.83 -24.32
C SER A 67 23.27 42.29 -22.94
N ALA A 68 24.43 41.81 -22.48
CA ALA A 68 25.06 42.24 -21.23
C ALA A 68 26.50 42.68 -21.49
N VAL A 69 26.99 43.62 -20.67
CA VAL A 69 28.37 44.09 -20.71
C VAL A 69 29.00 43.90 -19.34
N VAL A 70 30.02 43.07 -19.25
CA VAL A 70 30.79 42.83 -18.02
C VAL A 70 32.01 43.73 -18.02
N TYR A 71 32.23 44.45 -16.91
CA TYR A 71 33.39 45.33 -16.73
C TYR A 71 34.36 44.66 -15.77
N HIS A 72 35.64 44.57 -16.15
CA HIS A 72 36.68 44.00 -15.30
C HIS A 72 37.28 45.06 -14.36
N THR A 73 38.07 44.61 -13.38
CA THR A 73 38.59 45.43 -12.27
C THR A 73 39.50 46.60 -12.67
N ASP A 74 39.96 46.65 -13.92
CA ASP A 74 40.72 47.79 -14.46
C ASP A 74 39.84 48.98 -14.88
N GLY A 75 38.51 48.82 -14.86
CA GLY A 75 37.52 49.87 -15.15
C GLY A 75 37.50 50.32 -16.61
N VAL A 76 38.22 49.63 -17.51
CA VAL A 76 38.34 49.99 -18.93
C VAL A 76 38.02 48.81 -19.84
N THR A 77 38.30 47.58 -19.41
CA THR A 77 38.10 46.38 -20.21
C THR A 77 36.67 45.87 -20.06
N THR A 78 35.99 45.70 -21.21
CA THR A 78 34.59 45.28 -21.29
C THR A 78 34.43 44.04 -22.15
N GLU A 79 33.66 43.07 -21.67
CA GLU A 79 33.19 41.94 -22.47
C GLU A 79 31.70 42.09 -22.78
N ASN A 80 31.35 42.05 -24.06
CA ASN A 80 29.97 42.13 -24.53
C ASN A 80 29.44 40.73 -24.82
N PHE A 81 28.33 40.37 -24.19
CA PHE A 81 27.63 39.12 -24.40
C PHE A 81 26.30 39.41 -25.08
N THR A 82 26.02 38.73 -26.19
CA THR A 82 24.76 38.86 -26.93
C THR A 82 24.22 37.47 -27.20
N ALA A 83 23.01 37.17 -26.73
CA ALA A 83 22.35 35.90 -27.00
C ALA A 83 21.82 35.91 -28.45
N THR A 84 22.61 35.39 -29.41
CA THR A 84 22.24 35.30 -30.83
C THR A 84 21.68 33.92 -31.15
N GLY A 85 20.37 33.73 -30.95
CA GLY A 85 19.65 32.49 -31.25
C GLY A 85 18.81 32.00 -30.07
N SER A 86 17.83 31.14 -30.36
CA SER A 86 16.72 30.73 -29.48
C SER A 86 17.09 29.88 -28.24
N GLY A 87 18.32 29.99 -27.73
CA GLY A 87 18.84 29.17 -26.62
C GLY A 87 19.49 29.92 -25.47
N GLY A 88 19.46 31.27 -25.46
CA GLY A 88 20.08 32.08 -24.40
C GLY A 88 21.61 31.95 -24.34
N ALA A 89 22.25 32.76 -23.48
CA ALA A 89 23.70 32.70 -23.24
C ALA A 89 23.99 32.70 -21.73
N LEU A 90 24.88 31.80 -21.29
CA LEU A 90 25.35 31.71 -19.91
C LEU A 90 26.50 32.71 -19.69
N LEU A 91 26.37 33.61 -18.72
CA LEU A 91 27.46 34.51 -18.29
C LEU A 91 28.30 33.80 -17.22
N ASN A 92 29.48 33.31 -17.60
CA ASN A 92 30.41 32.63 -16.69
C ASN A 92 31.12 33.62 -15.76
N GLY A 93 30.51 33.88 -14.60
CA GLY A 93 31.17 34.44 -13.42
C GLY A 93 31.71 33.33 -12.51
N ILE A 94 32.82 32.70 -12.90
CA ILE A 94 33.75 31.97 -12.01
C ILE A 94 33.09 30.98 -11.03
N SER A 95 32.44 29.95 -11.57
CA SER A 95 32.54 28.60 -11.01
C SER A 95 32.36 27.60 -12.16
N LYS A 96 33.16 26.53 -12.20
CA LYS A 96 33.11 25.47 -13.22
C LYS A 96 31.86 24.57 -13.11
N TYR A 97 30.78 25.07 -12.53
CA TYR A 97 29.57 24.30 -12.25
C TYR A 97 28.62 24.40 -13.45
N ASN A 98 28.24 23.24 -13.99
CA ASN A 98 27.24 22.99 -15.04
C ASN A 98 27.77 22.85 -16.48
N ALA A 99 28.39 21.71 -16.78
CA ALA A 99 28.46 21.22 -18.15
C ALA A 99 27.11 20.57 -18.53
N VAL A 100 26.41 21.12 -19.53
CA VAL A 100 25.47 20.33 -20.33
C VAL A 100 26.27 19.15 -20.86
N VAL A 101 25.79 17.91 -20.66
CA VAL A 101 26.52 16.73 -21.15
C VAL A 101 26.69 16.87 -22.67
N GLY A 102 27.90 17.20 -23.12
CA GLY A 102 28.15 17.60 -24.51
C GLY A 102 29.39 18.45 -24.77
N THR A 103 30.06 19.01 -23.76
CA THR A 103 31.34 19.72 -23.97
C THR A 103 32.51 18.99 -23.32
N ASN A 104 32.77 17.74 -23.70
CA ASN A 104 34.12 17.22 -23.57
C ASN A 104 34.87 17.50 -24.88
N MET A 105 35.98 18.23 -24.78
CA MET A 105 36.89 18.60 -25.88
C MET A 105 37.63 17.40 -26.52
N HIS A 106 37.16 16.16 -26.35
CA HIS A 106 37.88 14.95 -26.76
C HIS A 106 37.20 14.05 -27.78
N THR A 107 35.99 14.35 -28.27
CA THR A 107 35.42 13.66 -29.44
C THR A 107 34.64 14.62 -30.33
N GLU A 108 34.97 14.63 -31.63
CA GLU A 108 34.31 15.39 -32.69
C GLU A 108 32.83 14.95 -32.88
N GLY A 109 31.94 15.33 -31.96
CA GLY A 109 30.49 15.14 -32.06
C GLY A 109 29.74 16.47 -31.88
N PRO A 110 28.58 16.67 -32.54
CA PRO A 110 27.86 17.93 -32.46
C PRO A 110 27.29 18.14 -31.06
N ALA A 111 27.44 19.36 -30.54
CA ALA A 111 26.76 19.84 -29.34
C ALA A 111 25.25 19.63 -29.46
N VAL A 112 24.58 19.45 -28.32
CA VAL A 112 23.11 19.37 -28.26
C VAL A 112 22.52 20.73 -28.64
N ILE A 113 22.05 20.86 -29.88
CA ILE A 113 21.39 22.06 -30.39
C ILE A 113 19.88 21.86 -30.21
N GLY A 114 19.22 22.66 -29.35
CA GLY A 114 17.74 22.63 -29.25
C GLY A 114 17.06 23.14 -27.99
N VAL A 115 17.75 23.70 -26.99
CA VAL A 115 17.11 24.13 -25.73
C VAL A 115 16.35 25.45 -25.94
N LYS A 116 15.05 25.48 -25.66
CA LYS A 116 14.32 26.72 -25.35
C LYS A 116 14.44 26.95 -23.84
N ALA A 117 14.64 28.20 -23.42
CA ALA A 117 14.64 28.64 -22.02
C ALA A 117 13.67 29.83 -21.91
N SER A 118 12.38 29.58 -21.71
CA SER A 118 11.31 30.60 -21.66
C SER A 118 10.46 30.59 -20.37
N GLY A 119 10.64 29.61 -19.48
CA GLY A 119 9.82 29.43 -18.28
C GLY A 119 10.24 30.25 -17.06
N GLY A 120 9.26 30.66 -16.25
CA GLY A 120 9.48 31.30 -14.95
C GLY A 120 10.12 30.37 -13.90
N VAL A 121 10.54 30.96 -12.77
CA VAL A 121 11.18 30.25 -11.65
C VAL A 121 10.11 29.78 -10.66
N ASN A 122 10.12 28.51 -10.28
CA ASN A 122 9.18 27.97 -9.27
C ASN A 122 9.61 28.36 -7.83
N ASN A 123 8.79 28.02 -6.84
CA ASN A 123 9.05 28.38 -5.43
C ASN A 123 10.33 27.74 -4.85
N ALA A 124 10.88 26.71 -5.49
CA ALA A 124 12.15 26.07 -5.15
C ALA A 124 13.36 26.70 -5.85
N GLY A 125 13.16 27.80 -6.61
CA GLY A 125 14.24 28.47 -7.34
C GLY A 125 14.62 27.81 -8.67
N ILE A 126 13.86 26.82 -9.14
CA ILE A 126 14.14 26.04 -10.35
C ILE A 126 13.48 26.69 -11.57
N ILE A 127 14.22 26.82 -12.68
CA ILE A 127 13.68 27.26 -13.98
C ILE A 127 12.75 26.17 -14.50
N ALA A 128 11.49 26.50 -14.82
CA ALA A 128 10.45 25.53 -15.19
C ALA A 128 10.80 24.56 -16.35
N GLU A 129 11.83 24.88 -17.14
CA GLU A 129 12.30 24.08 -18.29
C GLU A 129 13.56 23.24 -17.99
N THR A 130 14.07 23.25 -16.76
CA THR A 130 15.16 22.36 -16.29
C THR A 130 14.61 21.01 -15.82
N ARG A 131 15.31 19.91 -16.11
CA ARG A 131 15.01 18.56 -15.62
C ARG A 131 16.25 17.89 -15.04
N TYR A 132 16.11 17.28 -13.87
CA TYR A 132 17.20 16.63 -13.15
C TYR A 132 17.24 15.14 -13.45
N ASN A 133 18.41 14.66 -13.88
CA ASN A 133 18.75 13.26 -14.09
C ASN A 133 19.64 12.79 -12.93
N PHE A 134 19.11 11.94 -12.06
CA PHE A 134 19.86 11.33 -10.95
C PHE A 134 20.40 9.97 -11.39
N VAL A 135 21.68 9.74 -11.12
CA VAL A 135 22.36 8.51 -11.53
C VAL A 135 22.41 7.56 -10.35
N LEU A 136 21.91 6.33 -10.51
CA LEU A 136 21.93 5.29 -9.48
C LEU A 136 22.89 4.18 -9.89
N SER A 137 23.88 3.87 -9.05
CA SER A 137 24.93 2.91 -9.39
C SER A 137 25.43 2.09 -8.20
N GLY A 138 26.12 0.98 -8.48
CA GLY A 138 26.54 0.00 -7.48
C GLY A 138 26.03 -1.42 -7.77
N GLN A 139 25.88 -2.24 -6.74
CA GLN A 139 25.56 -3.67 -6.89
C GLN A 139 24.08 -4.01 -6.62
N SER A 140 23.79 -5.21 -6.12
CA SER A 140 22.43 -5.76 -6.00
C SER A 140 21.50 -4.90 -5.13
N ASN A 141 21.97 -4.33 -4.01
CA ASN A 141 21.11 -3.45 -3.23
C ASN A 141 20.74 -2.15 -3.97
N MET A 142 21.63 -1.52 -4.75
CA MET A 142 21.20 -0.43 -5.65
C MET A 142 20.27 -0.96 -6.75
N ALA A 143 20.46 -2.19 -7.20
CA ALA A 143 19.65 -2.80 -8.25
C ALA A 143 18.19 -3.03 -7.82
N GLY A 144 17.92 -3.21 -6.53
CA GLY A 144 16.60 -3.58 -6.01
C GLY A 144 16.32 -5.07 -6.17
N TRP A 145 16.08 -5.75 -5.06
CA TRP A 145 15.92 -7.21 -5.00
C TRP A 145 14.71 -7.64 -4.16
N GLU A 146 13.80 -6.71 -3.89
CA GLU A 146 12.59 -6.97 -3.10
C GLU A 146 11.35 -7.03 -3.98
N ASP A 147 10.37 -7.88 -3.62
CA ASP A 147 9.08 -7.93 -4.30
C ASP A 147 8.28 -6.64 -4.10
N VAL A 148 7.74 -6.08 -5.18
CA VAL A 148 6.90 -4.87 -5.13
C VAL A 148 5.71 -5.06 -4.19
N ALA A 149 5.17 -6.28 -4.08
CA ALA A 149 4.06 -6.60 -3.19
C ALA A 149 4.38 -6.36 -1.70
N ASP A 150 5.66 -6.29 -1.32
CA ASP A 150 6.11 -6.09 0.06
C ASP A 150 6.36 -4.61 0.40
N PHE A 151 6.44 -3.71 -0.61
CA PHE A 151 6.52 -2.26 -0.37
C PHE A 151 5.23 -1.70 0.19
N ASP A 152 5.27 -0.53 0.82
CA ASP A 152 4.05 0.18 1.23
C ASP A 152 3.12 0.40 0.00
N PRO A 153 1.79 0.16 0.12
CA PRO A 153 0.83 0.40 -0.95
C PRO A 153 0.98 1.75 -1.68
N GLU A 154 1.41 2.81 -0.99
CA GLU A 154 1.66 4.13 -1.59
C GLU A 154 2.74 4.12 -2.69
N LEU A 155 3.67 3.17 -2.65
CA LEU A 155 4.77 3.04 -3.61
C LEU A 155 4.52 2.03 -4.72
N ARG A 156 3.46 1.21 -4.63
CA ARG A 156 3.19 0.10 -5.58
C ARG A 156 2.61 0.58 -6.92
N GLY A 157 2.04 1.79 -6.94
CA GLY A 157 1.45 2.39 -8.13
C GLY A 157 2.48 2.90 -9.15
N VAL A 158 2.00 3.18 -10.36
CA VAL A 158 2.81 3.84 -11.40
C VAL A 158 3.11 5.27 -10.98
N GLN A 159 4.39 5.64 -10.91
CA GLN A 159 4.81 7.01 -10.63
C GLN A 159 5.01 7.77 -11.95
N GLU A 160 3.94 8.38 -12.47
CA GLU A 160 3.93 9.02 -13.79
C GLU A 160 4.98 10.12 -13.96
N GLN A 161 5.29 10.84 -12.88
CA GLN A 161 6.25 11.96 -12.89
C GLN A 161 7.70 11.51 -12.71
N VAL A 162 7.96 10.22 -12.50
CA VAL A 162 9.31 9.66 -12.39
C VAL A 162 9.63 8.94 -13.69
N LYS A 163 10.65 9.41 -14.41
CA LYS A 163 11.07 8.91 -15.72
C LYS A 163 12.34 8.09 -15.58
N ILE A 164 12.27 6.77 -15.75
CA ILE A 164 13.43 5.88 -15.65
C ILE A 164 13.99 5.53 -17.03
N TRP A 165 15.32 5.61 -17.18
CA TRP A 165 16.01 5.33 -18.44
C TRP A 165 16.14 3.83 -18.69
N THR A 166 15.52 3.35 -19.76
CA THR A 166 15.51 1.93 -20.17
C THR A 166 16.73 1.49 -20.98
N GLY A 167 17.70 2.37 -21.20
CA GLY A 167 18.83 2.16 -22.11
C GLY A 167 18.62 2.75 -23.51
N ASN A 168 17.34 2.95 -23.91
CA ASN A 168 16.95 3.49 -25.21
C ASN A 168 15.96 4.68 -25.11
N GLN A 169 15.06 4.68 -24.13
CA GLN A 169 14.04 5.72 -23.93
C GLN A 169 13.69 5.88 -22.45
N PHE A 170 13.02 6.98 -22.08
CA PHE A 170 12.41 7.12 -20.77
C PHE A 170 11.01 6.48 -20.73
N GLU A 171 10.69 5.84 -19.61
CA GLU A 171 9.35 5.37 -19.29
C GLU A 171 8.96 5.85 -17.88
N SER A 172 7.67 6.01 -17.62
CA SER A 172 7.19 6.27 -16.25
C SER A 172 7.57 5.10 -15.34
N LEU A 173 8.04 5.37 -14.13
CA LEU A 173 8.46 4.33 -13.19
C LEU A 173 7.26 3.47 -12.82
N THR A 174 7.29 2.22 -13.29
CA THR A 174 6.31 1.19 -13.05
C THR A 174 7.00 0.10 -12.24
N PRO A 175 6.67 -0.06 -10.95
CA PRO A 175 7.38 -0.94 -10.02
C PRO A 175 7.65 -2.37 -10.52
N ASN A 176 6.76 -2.93 -11.33
CA ASN A 176 6.84 -4.30 -11.86
C ASN A 176 7.45 -4.43 -13.27
N LYS A 177 7.91 -3.33 -13.89
CA LYS A 177 8.28 -3.31 -15.31
C LYS A 177 9.67 -2.73 -15.60
N ASN A 178 10.00 -1.59 -15.01
CA ASN A 178 11.20 -0.83 -15.41
C ASN A 178 12.02 -0.30 -14.23
N THR A 179 11.77 -0.81 -13.03
CA THR A 179 12.67 -0.81 -11.85
C THR A 179 13.91 -1.67 -12.07
N HIS A 180 13.86 -2.58 -13.05
CA HIS A 180 14.98 -3.43 -13.42
C HIS A 180 16.24 -2.61 -13.71
N PRO A 181 17.38 -3.00 -13.14
CA PRO A 181 18.64 -2.37 -13.47
C PRO A 181 18.99 -2.60 -14.95
N LEU A 182 19.83 -1.72 -15.52
CA LEU A 182 20.53 -1.99 -16.78
C LEU A 182 21.63 -3.07 -16.59
N GLU A 183 21.28 -4.18 -15.93
CA GLU A 183 22.12 -5.35 -15.74
C GLU A 183 22.22 -6.18 -17.02
N PHE A 184 23.44 -6.65 -17.29
CA PHE A 184 23.66 -7.63 -18.35
C PHE A 184 23.57 -9.03 -17.74
N GLY A 185 22.36 -9.61 -17.70
CA GLY A 185 22.14 -11.01 -17.33
C GLY A 185 20.90 -11.36 -16.51
N ALA A 186 20.07 -10.41 -16.09
CA ALA A 186 18.84 -10.69 -15.35
C ALA A 186 17.71 -11.17 -16.29
N ALA A 187 16.95 -12.18 -15.85
CA ALA A 187 15.83 -12.75 -16.58
C ALA A 187 14.63 -11.79 -16.64
N SER A 188 13.93 -11.76 -17.77
CA SER A 188 12.85 -10.81 -18.11
C SER A 188 11.49 -11.05 -17.41
N ALA A 189 11.47 -11.40 -16.12
CA ALA A 189 10.23 -11.88 -15.48
C ALA A 189 10.14 -11.75 -13.95
N LYS A 190 10.75 -10.75 -13.30
CA LYS A 190 10.65 -10.61 -11.82
C LYS A 190 10.13 -9.24 -11.39
N THR A 191 9.22 -9.22 -10.43
CA THR A 191 8.56 -8.02 -9.85
C THR A 191 9.44 -7.34 -8.81
N TRP A 192 10.72 -7.15 -9.09
CA TRP A 192 11.66 -6.63 -8.09
C TRP A 192 11.85 -5.12 -8.18
N ALA A 193 11.88 -4.45 -7.03
CA ALA A 193 12.12 -3.01 -6.90
C ALA A 193 13.16 -2.71 -5.80
N GLY A 194 13.62 -1.46 -5.78
CA GLY A 194 14.56 -0.95 -4.79
C GLY A 194 14.29 0.50 -4.40
N SER A 195 15.35 1.19 -4.00
CA SER A 195 15.28 2.58 -3.50
C SER A 195 14.67 3.58 -4.47
N GLU A 196 14.62 3.29 -5.77
CA GLU A 196 14.05 4.19 -6.78
C GLU A 196 12.58 4.56 -6.53
N LEU A 197 11.79 3.70 -5.87
CA LEU A 197 10.38 3.97 -5.63
C LEU A 197 10.20 5.14 -4.66
N SER A 198 10.79 5.03 -3.47
CA SER A 198 10.77 6.08 -2.45
C SER A 198 11.54 7.33 -2.91
N LEU A 199 12.68 7.15 -3.59
CA LEU A 199 13.46 8.26 -4.15
C LEU A 199 12.63 9.07 -5.15
N GLY A 200 11.94 8.40 -6.07
CA GLY A 200 11.12 9.01 -7.10
C GLY A 200 10.00 9.88 -6.52
N ALA A 201 9.21 9.31 -5.60
CA ALA A 201 8.11 10.00 -4.92
C ALA A 201 8.57 11.26 -4.17
N ASN A 202 9.72 11.18 -3.49
CA ASN A 202 10.26 12.30 -2.72
C ASN A 202 10.86 13.40 -3.60
N LEU A 203 11.59 13.04 -4.66
CA LEU A 203 12.16 14.03 -5.57
C LEU A 203 11.10 14.77 -6.38
N THR A 204 10.07 14.07 -6.89
CA THR A 204 9.01 14.72 -7.69
C THR A 204 8.22 15.72 -6.88
N GLN A 205 7.89 15.38 -5.63
CA GLN A 205 7.23 16.29 -4.71
C GLN A 205 8.10 17.52 -4.43
N ALA A 206 9.36 17.31 -4.04
CA ALA A 206 10.25 18.41 -3.64
C ALA A 206 10.59 19.36 -4.80
N LEU A 207 10.77 18.83 -6.01
CA LEU A 207 11.14 19.61 -7.19
C LEU A 207 9.92 20.22 -7.90
N GLY A 208 8.73 19.65 -7.69
CA GLY A 208 7.48 20.06 -8.35
C GLY A 208 7.54 19.89 -9.87
N SER A 209 8.32 18.92 -10.35
CA SER A 209 8.57 18.65 -11.77
C SER A 209 8.88 17.18 -12.00
N ASP A 210 8.83 16.74 -13.26
CA ASP A 210 9.28 15.39 -13.61
C ASP A 210 10.74 15.17 -13.22
N VAL A 211 11.02 13.99 -12.67
CA VAL A 211 12.34 13.56 -12.21
C VAL A 211 12.82 12.43 -13.08
N TYR A 212 14.08 12.50 -13.53
CA TYR A 212 14.66 11.51 -14.41
C TYR A 212 15.69 10.67 -13.65
N LEU A 213 15.65 9.35 -13.82
CA LEU A 213 16.55 8.40 -13.16
C LEU A 213 17.34 7.60 -14.21
N THR A 214 18.65 7.56 -14.07
CA THR A 214 19.54 6.69 -14.87
C THR A 214 20.16 5.64 -13.96
N LYS A 215 19.64 4.41 -14.01
CA LYS A 215 20.06 3.31 -13.13
C LYS A 215 21.02 2.34 -13.84
N VAL A 216 22.28 2.32 -13.41
CA VAL A 216 23.35 1.48 -13.98
C VAL A 216 24.02 0.69 -12.85
N THR A 217 23.60 -0.56 -12.65
CA THR A 217 24.08 -1.42 -11.57
C THR A 217 24.59 -2.77 -12.08
N ALA A 218 25.32 -3.49 -11.22
CA ALA A 218 25.73 -4.87 -11.47
C ALA A 218 25.89 -5.65 -10.16
N GLY A 219 24.99 -6.60 -9.92
CA GLY A 219 25.00 -7.48 -8.76
C GLY A 219 26.27 -8.34 -8.66
N GLY A 220 26.68 -8.62 -7.42
CA GLY A 220 27.85 -9.46 -7.12
C GLY A 220 29.20 -8.86 -7.57
N THR A 221 29.28 -7.55 -7.76
CA THR A 221 30.52 -6.86 -8.17
C THR A 221 31.25 -6.24 -7.00
N SER A 222 32.59 -6.20 -7.08
CA SER A 222 33.43 -5.45 -6.15
C SER A 222 33.79 -4.08 -6.72
N ILE A 223 34.16 -3.10 -5.89
CA ILE A 223 34.56 -1.75 -6.32
C ILE A 223 35.72 -1.77 -7.35
N ASP A 224 36.61 -2.77 -7.27
CA ASP A 224 37.70 -2.96 -8.24
C ASP A 224 37.18 -3.07 -9.69
N ARG A 225 36.01 -3.70 -9.90
CA ARG A 225 35.40 -3.80 -11.24
C ARG A 225 35.02 -2.42 -11.77
N TRP A 226 34.52 -1.55 -10.91
CA TRP A 226 34.12 -0.19 -11.26
C TRP A 226 35.32 0.70 -11.60
N LEU A 227 36.49 0.42 -11.01
CA LEU A 227 37.76 1.07 -11.33
C LEU A 227 38.44 0.53 -12.61
N ASN A 228 38.08 -0.66 -13.10
CA ASN A 228 38.67 -1.23 -14.32
C ASN A 228 38.11 -0.65 -15.64
N GLY A 229 37.15 0.28 -15.55
CA GLY A 229 36.75 1.19 -16.63
C GLY A 229 35.48 0.82 -17.40
N ASP A 230 35.16 -0.47 -17.56
CA ASP A 230 33.98 -0.91 -18.35
C ASP A 230 32.65 -0.42 -17.78
N MET A 231 32.48 -0.49 -16.45
CA MET A 231 31.29 -0.02 -15.76
C MET A 231 31.22 1.51 -15.72
N LEU A 232 32.34 2.20 -15.49
CA LEU A 232 32.38 3.67 -15.52
C LEU A 232 31.98 4.22 -16.91
N THR A 233 32.49 3.60 -17.99
CA THR A 233 32.07 3.95 -19.36
C THR A 233 30.57 3.75 -19.58
N ARG A 234 29.96 2.73 -18.96
CA ARG A 234 28.52 2.45 -19.06
C ARG A 234 27.67 3.46 -18.30
N ILE A 235 28.10 3.86 -17.11
CA ILE A 235 27.48 4.95 -16.36
C ILE A 235 27.48 6.19 -17.27
N PHE A 236 28.65 6.61 -17.74
CA PHE A 236 28.80 7.79 -18.59
C PHE A 236 27.95 7.71 -19.87
N THR A 237 28.02 6.60 -20.61
CA THR A 237 27.30 6.45 -21.88
C THR A 237 25.78 6.50 -21.71
N ASN A 238 25.25 5.85 -20.67
CA ASN A 238 23.81 5.87 -20.43
C ASN A 238 23.35 7.23 -19.93
N THR A 239 24.09 7.86 -19.00
CA THR A 239 23.78 9.20 -18.53
C THR A 239 23.80 10.22 -19.67
N LEU A 240 24.77 10.15 -20.59
CA LEU A 240 24.83 11.00 -21.78
C LEU A 240 23.60 10.82 -22.69
N LYS A 241 23.23 9.57 -23.01
CA LYS A 241 22.05 9.30 -23.84
C LYS A 241 20.75 9.74 -23.19
N ALA A 242 20.61 9.48 -21.89
CA ALA A 242 19.48 9.91 -21.07
C ALA A 242 19.36 11.44 -21.08
N SER A 243 20.46 12.17 -20.82
CA SER A 243 20.49 13.63 -20.90
C SER A 243 20.18 14.15 -22.31
N GLN A 244 20.63 13.48 -23.37
CA GLN A 244 20.26 13.82 -24.75
C GLN A 244 18.75 13.65 -25.01
N ALA A 245 18.13 12.61 -24.47
CA ALA A 245 16.69 12.38 -24.60
C ALA A 245 15.87 13.49 -23.92
N ILE A 246 16.26 13.89 -22.69
CA ILE A 246 15.67 15.05 -22.00
C ILE A 246 15.78 16.32 -22.86
N ALA A 247 16.93 16.54 -23.48
CA ALA A 247 17.12 17.69 -24.36
C ALA A 247 16.27 17.64 -25.63
N ASN A 248 16.04 16.45 -26.18
CA ASN A 248 15.15 16.25 -27.33
C ASN A 248 13.67 16.53 -27.00
N GLU A 249 13.28 16.39 -25.73
CA GLU A 249 11.97 16.80 -25.21
C GLU A 249 11.85 18.33 -25.03
N GLY A 250 12.92 19.07 -25.29
CA GLY A 250 12.95 20.53 -25.21
C GLY A 250 13.34 21.08 -23.83
N TYR A 251 13.78 20.23 -22.91
CA TYR A 251 14.22 20.62 -21.56
C TYR A 251 15.74 20.77 -21.45
N ALA A 252 16.21 21.51 -20.45
CA ALA A 252 17.63 21.56 -20.11
C ALA A 252 17.98 20.41 -19.14
N PRO A 253 18.77 19.40 -19.55
CA PRO A 253 19.16 18.31 -18.67
C PRO A 253 20.25 18.73 -17.67
N PHE A 254 20.08 18.37 -16.40
CA PHE A 254 21.09 18.54 -15.34
C PHE A 254 21.34 17.22 -14.62
N ILE A 255 22.59 16.94 -14.24
CA ILE A 255 22.90 15.79 -13.39
C ILE A 255 22.68 16.20 -11.93
N GLY A 256 21.72 15.55 -11.27
CA GLY A 256 21.35 15.88 -9.88
C GLY A 256 22.27 15.27 -8.82
N GLY A 257 23.08 14.27 -9.18
CA GLY A 257 24.01 13.57 -8.30
C GLY A 257 24.15 12.09 -8.66
N VAL A 258 25.08 11.40 -8.00
CA VAL A 258 25.27 9.94 -8.12
C VAL A 258 24.95 9.26 -6.80
N GLY A 259 23.98 8.34 -6.79
CA GLY A 259 23.70 7.44 -5.68
C GLY A 259 24.53 6.17 -5.83
N TRP A 260 25.19 5.75 -4.75
CA TRP A 260 26.12 4.63 -4.74
C TRP A 260 25.79 3.65 -3.60
N THR A 261 25.46 2.40 -3.94
CA THR A 261 25.31 1.32 -2.95
C THR A 261 26.12 0.11 -3.38
N GLN A 262 27.27 -0.08 -2.74
CA GLN A 262 28.18 -1.18 -3.03
C GLN A 262 29.10 -1.46 -1.84
N GLY A 263 29.50 -2.71 -1.69
CA GLY A 263 30.57 -3.11 -0.75
C GLY A 263 30.42 -4.51 -0.16
N GLU A 264 29.26 -5.14 -0.31
CA GLU A 264 29.01 -6.48 0.25
C GLU A 264 29.98 -7.54 -0.32
N ASN A 265 30.45 -7.36 -1.58
CA ASN A 265 31.45 -8.24 -2.18
C ASN A 265 32.92 -7.85 -1.87
N ASP A 266 33.12 -6.77 -1.11
CA ASP A 266 34.42 -6.23 -0.71
C ASP A 266 34.75 -6.51 0.76
N TYR A 267 33.86 -7.12 1.54
CA TYR A 267 34.08 -7.43 2.96
C TYR A 267 35.42 -8.14 3.25
N GLY A 268 35.83 -9.11 2.42
CA GLY A 268 37.12 -9.79 2.65
C GLY A 268 38.37 -8.93 2.35
N ARG A 269 38.19 -7.73 1.78
CA ARG A 269 39.24 -6.87 1.18
C ARG A 269 38.89 -5.37 1.33
N HIS A 270 38.27 -4.98 2.45
CA HIS A 270 37.70 -3.63 2.63
C HIS A 270 38.73 -2.53 2.97
N SER A 271 39.94 -2.88 3.41
CA SER A 271 40.89 -1.95 4.07
C SER A 271 41.40 -0.78 3.22
N ASP A 272 41.07 -0.75 1.91
CA ASP A 272 41.39 0.32 0.98
C ASP A 272 40.16 0.81 0.20
N TYR A 273 38.95 0.49 0.69
CA TYR A 273 37.69 0.81 0.02
C TYR A 273 37.46 2.33 -0.06
N ASP A 274 37.82 3.06 0.98
CA ASP A 274 37.76 4.52 1.05
C ASP A 274 38.54 5.19 -0.10
N GLN A 275 39.80 4.78 -0.30
CA GLN A 275 40.69 5.29 -1.35
C GLN A 275 40.19 4.93 -2.74
N LYS A 276 39.60 3.74 -2.88
CA LYS A 276 38.99 3.29 -4.14
C LYS A 276 37.75 4.11 -4.48
N LEU A 277 36.90 4.43 -3.50
CA LEU A 277 35.73 5.28 -3.71
C LEU A 277 36.12 6.72 -4.08
N LEU A 278 37.11 7.31 -3.41
CA LEU A 278 37.66 8.62 -3.77
C LEU A 278 38.21 8.63 -5.21
N THR A 279 38.92 7.57 -5.59
CA THR A 279 39.43 7.41 -6.96
C THR A 279 38.30 7.28 -7.97
N LEU A 280 37.24 6.55 -7.64
CA LEU A 280 36.07 6.39 -8.51
C LEU A 280 35.37 7.73 -8.74
N LEU A 281 35.15 8.50 -7.67
CA LEU A 281 34.56 9.84 -7.75
C LEU A 281 35.40 10.77 -8.63
N ALA A 282 36.71 10.84 -8.41
CA ALA A 282 37.60 11.70 -9.22
C ALA A 282 37.55 11.34 -10.71
N ARG A 283 37.41 10.05 -11.04
CA ARG A 283 37.22 9.61 -12.43
C ARG A 283 35.85 9.99 -12.98
N MET A 284 34.79 9.84 -12.20
CA MET A 284 33.44 10.30 -12.60
C MET A 284 33.45 11.81 -12.88
N GLN A 285 34.00 12.62 -11.97
CA GLN A 285 34.13 14.07 -12.13
C GLN A 285 34.88 14.44 -13.41
N ASN A 286 35.95 13.72 -13.73
CA ASN A 286 36.71 13.92 -14.96
C ASN A 286 35.93 13.50 -16.22
N GLU A 287 35.29 12.33 -16.22
CA GLU A 287 34.51 11.83 -17.37
C GLU A 287 33.29 12.71 -17.65
N PHE A 288 32.56 13.11 -16.60
CA PHE A 288 31.42 14.02 -16.71
C PHE A 288 31.82 15.48 -16.94
N ALA A 289 33.11 15.82 -16.79
CA ALA A 289 33.61 17.20 -16.77
C ALA A 289 32.86 18.07 -15.74
N MET A 290 32.58 17.50 -14.57
CA MET A 290 31.89 18.12 -13.43
C MET A 290 32.78 17.96 -12.19
N GLU A 291 33.64 18.96 -11.92
CA GLU A 291 34.57 18.93 -10.77
C GLU A 291 33.85 18.91 -9.41
N ASP A 292 32.56 19.22 -9.43
CA ASP A 292 31.67 19.35 -8.29
C ASP A 292 30.63 18.24 -8.15
N LEU A 293 30.68 17.23 -9.04
CA LEU A 293 29.76 16.11 -8.97
C LEU A 293 29.82 15.47 -7.58
N LYS A 294 28.65 15.34 -6.96
CA LYS A 294 28.49 14.69 -5.66
C LYS A 294 28.10 13.24 -5.78
N LEU A 295 28.64 12.44 -4.86
CA LEU A 295 28.32 11.04 -4.69
C LEU A 295 27.72 10.84 -3.30
N VAL A 296 26.49 10.33 -3.25
CA VAL A 296 25.84 9.92 -2.01
C VAL A 296 26.00 8.41 -1.90
N ALA A 297 26.67 7.93 -0.85
CA ALA A 297 26.86 6.52 -0.60
C ALA A 297 25.91 6.02 0.49
N SER A 298 25.24 4.89 0.27
CA SER A 298 24.52 4.20 1.34
C SER A 298 25.42 3.16 2.00
N GLY A 299 25.10 2.83 3.24
CA GLY A 299 25.57 1.62 3.90
C GLY A 299 25.12 0.34 3.19
N THR A 300 25.72 -0.77 3.60
CA THR A 300 25.40 -2.12 3.11
C THR A 300 24.63 -2.89 4.18
N SER A 301 24.12 -4.08 3.83
CA SER A 301 23.46 -4.96 4.81
C SER A 301 24.29 -5.13 6.10
N PRO A 302 23.67 -5.18 7.30
CA PRO A 302 24.40 -5.37 8.56
C PRO A 302 25.18 -6.69 8.63
N TYR A 303 24.81 -7.63 7.78
CA TYR A 303 25.45 -8.92 7.66
C TYR A 303 26.59 -8.89 6.63
N GLN A 304 27.42 -9.94 6.63
CA GLN A 304 28.57 -10.06 5.71
C GLN A 304 29.52 -8.86 5.73
N GLY A 305 29.74 -8.25 6.89
CA GLY A 305 30.77 -7.22 7.04
C GLY A 305 30.37 -5.78 6.80
N GLY A 306 29.07 -5.51 6.79
CA GLY A 306 28.55 -4.15 6.66
C GLY A 306 29.18 -3.13 7.60
N PRO A 307 29.36 -3.41 8.90
CA PRO A 307 30.02 -2.47 9.82
C PRO A 307 31.41 -2.05 9.36
N GLN A 308 32.20 -2.97 8.78
CA GLN A 308 33.54 -2.69 8.30
C GLN A 308 33.52 -1.83 7.03
N ILE A 309 32.64 -2.14 6.07
CA ILE A 309 32.50 -1.34 4.84
C ILE A 309 31.98 0.06 5.17
N GLU A 310 30.98 0.19 6.04
CA GLU A 310 30.45 1.48 6.46
C GLU A 310 31.49 2.35 7.16
N ALA A 311 32.40 1.75 7.94
CA ALA A 311 33.52 2.48 8.53
C ALA A 311 34.47 3.07 7.46
N GLU A 312 34.66 2.41 6.33
CA GLU A 312 35.45 2.92 5.20
C GLU A 312 34.68 3.97 4.39
N LEU A 313 33.37 3.79 4.19
CA LEU A 313 32.50 4.80 3.57
C LEU A 313 32.49 6.10 4.36
N GLN A 314 32.40 6.01 5.70
CA GLN A 314 32.49 7.18 6.58
C GLN A 314 33.87 7.85 6.50
N GLN A 315 34.96 7.08 6.36
CA GLN A 315 36.29 7.64 6.15
C GLN A 315 36.39 8.40 4.82
N ALA A 316 35.83 7.87 3.74
CA ALA A 316 35.79 8.55 2.44
C ALA A 316 34.98 9.85 2.50
N ALA A 317 33.82 9.84 3.16
CA ALA A 317 32.99 11.03 3.39
C ALA A 317 33.73 12.10 4.21
N ASN A 318 34.47 11.70 5.24
CA ASN A 318 35.30 12.63 6.02
C ASN A 318 36.48 13.22 5.23
N ALA A 319 36.90 12.57 4.13
CA ALA A 319 38.04 12.98 3.32
C ALA A 319 37.66 13.86 2.12
N SER A 320 36.36 14.01 1.80
CA SER A 320 35.89 14.75 0.62
C SER A 320 34.52 15.37 0.86
N ASP A 321 34.41 16.69 0.70
CA ASP A 321 33.14 17.45 0.76
C ASP A 321 32.14 17.07 -0.37
N TYR A 322 32.56 16.21 -1.31
CA TYR A 322 31.75 15.73 -2.43
C TYR A 322 31.21 14.30 -2.21
N ILE A 323 31.52 13.67 -1.07
CA ILE A 323 30.97 12.36 -0.68
C ILE A 323 30.09 12.53 0.55
N GLU A 324 28.82 12.16 0.42
CA GLU A 324 27.89 12.02 1.55
C GLU A 324 27.70 10.55 1.88
N PHE A 325 27.46 10.21 3.15
CA PHE A 325 27.24 8.85 3.60
C PHE A 325 26.08 8.77 4.59
N PHE A 326 25.25 7.72 4.47
CA PHE A 326 24.24 7.36 5.46
C PHE A 326 24.24 5.85 5.76
N SER A 327 24.05 5.50 7.03
CA SER A 327 24.11 4.12 7.50
C SER A 327 22.85 3.31 7.18
N MET A 328 23.02 2.00 6.98
CA MET A 328 21.92 1.04 6.79
C MET A 328 21.90 -0.05 7.88
N GLN A 329 22.69 0.09 8.95
CA GLN A 329 22.89 -0.97 9.96
C GLN A 329 21.63 -1.35 10.76
N HIS A 330 20.58 -0.52 10.70
CA HIS A 330 19.34 -0.77 11.42
C HIS A 330 18.43 -1.80 10.73
N PHE A 331 18.61 -2.06 9.44
CA PHE A 331 17.76 -2.95 8.65
C PHE A 331 18.31 -4.39 8.67
N GLN A 332 17.95 -5.13 9.74
CA GLN A 332 18.36 -6.51 9.98
C GLN A 332 17.45 -7.56 9.33
N LYS A 333 16.28 -7.15 8.82
CA LYS A 333 15.40 -8.01 8.02
C LYS A 333 15.89 -8.06 6.57
N SER A 334 15.65 -9.19 5.89
CA SER A 334 16.16 -9.41 4.54
C SER A 334 15.16 -10.14 3.65
N SER A 335 14.96 -9.62 2.43
CA SER A 335 14.05 -10.14 1.40
C SER A 335 14.49 -11.47 0.77
N ASN A 336 15.79 -11.69 0.65
CA ASN A 336 16.35 -12.86 -0.05
C ASN A 336 17.76 -13.22 0.44
N GLY A 337 17.80 -13.87 1.61
CA GLY A 337 19.03 -14.18 2.35
C GLY A 337 19.64 -12.95 3.02
N LEU A 338 20.67 -13.14 3.85
CA LEU A 338 21.30 -12.11 4.70
C LEU A 338 22.10 -11.02 3.93
N VAL A 339 21.69 -10.60 2.74
CA VAL A 339 22.45 -9.65 1.90
C VAL A 339 21.60 -8.53 1.33
N HIS A 340 20.33 -8.81 1.00
CA HIS A 340 19.44 -7.83 0.38
C HIS A 340 18.52 -7.19 1.42
N PHE A 341 18.33 -5.87 1.32
CA PHE A 341 17.37 -5.17 2.18
C PHE A 341 15.94 -5.65 1.89
N ASP A 342 15.09 -5.55 2.89
CA ASP A 342 13.65 -5.70 2.73
C ASP A 342 13.03 -4.40 2.16
N ALA A 343 11.72 -4.44 1.90
CA ALA A 343 11.00 -3.31 1.32
C ALA A 343 11.14 -2.02 2.13
N GLU A 344 11.10 -2.12 3.45
CA GLU A 344 11.26 -0.97 4.34
C GLU A 344 12.69 -0.42 4.32
N GLY A 345 13.72 -1.29 4.30
CA GLY A 345 15.09 -0.86 4.10
C GLY A 345 15.31 -0.15 2.75
N TYR A 346 14.70 -0.63 1.67
CA TYR A 346 14.75 0.05 0.37
C TYR A 346 14.01 1.40 0.38
N SER A 347 12.85 1.46 1.02
CA SER A 347 12.07 2.68 1.25
C SER A 347 12.89 3.75 1.97
N TYR A 348 13.55 3.38 3.07
CA TYR A 348 14.45 4.27 3.82
C TYR A 348 15.65 4.72 2.98
N MET A 349 16.29 3.79 2.26
CA MET A 349 17.44 4.10 1.41
C MET A 349 17.07 5.11 0.32
N GLY A 350 15.91 4.96 -0.32
CA GLY A 350 15.40 5.91 -1.31
C GLY A 350 15.12 7.29 -0.74
N TYR A 351 14.54 7.34 0.46
CA TYR A 351 14.28 8.59 1.17
C TYR A 351 15.58 9.34 1.51
N GLN A 352 16.59 8.63 2.04
CA GLN A 352 17.89 9.23 2.37
C GLN A 352 18.65 9.71 1.12
N PHE A 353 18.53 9.01 0.00
CA PHE A 353 19.06 9.53 -1.27
C PHE A 353 18.38 10.85 -1.66
N ALA A 354 17.05 10.95 -1.55
CA ALA A 354 16.32 12.19 -1.86
C ALA A 354 16.79 13.34 -0.96
N VAL A 355 16.87 13.11 0.35
CA VAL A 355 17.38 14.08 1.35
C VAL A 355 18.74 14.61 0.95
N ASN A 356 19.70 13.72 0.68
CA ASN A 356 21.07 14.15 0.41
C ASN A 356 21.22 14.82 -0.96
N PHE A 357 20.49 14.39 -1.99
CA PHE A 357 20.49 15.07 -3.28
C PHE A 357 19.86 16.48 -3.23
N LEU A 358 18.77 16.64 -2.48
CA LEU A 358 18.04 17.91 -2.42
C LEU A 358 18.76 18.98 -1.58
N LYS A 359 19.49 18.58 -0.53
CA LYS A 359 20.34 19.48 0.28
C LYS A 359 21.19 20.40 -0.57
N ASP A 360 21.79 19.87 -1.64
CA ASP A 360 22.70 20.63 -2.49
C ASP A 360 22.01 21.38 -3.62
N LEU A 361 20.84 20.90 -4.04
CA LEU A 361 20.11 21.46 -5.17
C LEU A 361 19.37 22.75 -4.79
N MET A 362 18.82 22.83 -3.57
CA MET A 362 17.91 23.91 -3.16
C MET A 362 18.56 25.09 -2.40
N GLY A 363 19.88 25.06 -2.17
CA GLY A 363 20.65 26.24 -1.73
C GLY A 363 20.45 26.70 -0.28
N SER A 364 19.52 26.09 0.44
CA SER A 364 19.39 26.06 1.91
C SER A 364 19.29 24.59 2.33
N PRO A 365 19.71 24.21 3.54
CA PRO A 365 19.49 22.84 4.00
C PRO A 365 17.99 22.55 3.94
N VAL A 366 17.59 21.69 3.00
CA VAL A 366 16.25 21.10 3.00
C VAL A 366 16.19 20.29 4.28
N ALA A 367 15.37 20.74 5.22
CA ALA A 367 15.22 19.98 6.45
C ALA A 367 14.52 18.67 6.08
N GLN A 368 14.86 17.58 6.77
CA GLN A 368 14.28 16.28 6.49
C GLN A 368 12.74 16.33 6.54
N GLU A 369 12.20 17.19 7.42
CA GLU A 369 10.77 17.52 7.53
C GLU A 369 10.13 18.16 6.29
N ASP A 370 10.92 18.74 5.37
CA ASP A 370 10.42 19.34 4.11
C ASP A 370 10.21 18.29 3.00
N ILE A 371 10.71 17.06 3.19
CA ILE A 371 10.60 15.96 2.24
C ILE A 371 9.47 15.04 2.70
N THR A 372 8.31 15.21 2.08
CA THR A 372 7.04 14.60 2.52
C THR A 372 6.39 13.75 1.43
N GLY A 373 7.13 13.41 0.36
CA GLY A 373 6.58 12.73 -0.82
C GLY A 373 6.20 11.30 -0.48
N TYR A 374 7.11 10.61 0.20
CA TYR A 374 6.83 9.36 0.87
C TYR A 374 7.75 9.25 2.09
N ILE A 375 7.16 9.13 3.27
CA ILE A 375 7.92 8.91 4.51
C ILE A 375 7.90 7.40 4.80
N PRO A 376 9.06 6.71 4.76
CA PRO A 376 9.18 5.30 5.12
C PRO A 376 8.58 5.00 6.49
N LEU A 377 8.02 3.80 6.70
CA LEU A 377 7.38 3.43 7.98
C LEU A 377 8.32 3.64 9.17
N TRP A 378 9.61 3.35 9.01
CA TRP A 378 10.68 3.57 9.97
C TRP A 378 10.83 5.03 10.44
N LEU A 379 10.45 5.97 9.58
CA LEU A 379 10.50 7.41 9.83
C LEU A 379 9.12 7.99 10.16
N ARG A 380 8.05 7.20 10.08
CA ARG A 380 6.71 7.65 10.47
C ARG A 380 6.62 7.64 12.00
N PRO A 381 6.01 8.65 12.62
CA PRO A 381 5.73 8.61 14.04
C PRO A 381 4.61 7.57 14.27
N VAL A 382 4.98 6.39 14.79
CA VAL A 382 4.06 5.32 15.19
C VAL A 382 4.13 5.22 16.71
N ALA A 383 2.97 5.13 17.37
CA ALA A 383 2.95 4.99 18.82
C ALA A 383 3.56 3.63 19.23
N PRO A 384 4.29 3.58 20.36
CA PRO A 384 4.78 2.30 20.88
C PRO A 384 3.61 1.37 21.22
N GLU A 385 3.85 0.06 21.24
CA GLU A 385 2.90 -0.96 21.70
C GLU A 385 3.21 -1.28 23.17
N ALA A 386 2.27 -0.95 24.05
CA ALA A 386 2.35 -1.25 25.47
C ALA A 386 1.52 -2.51 25.79
N ASN A 387 2.06 -3.41 26.62
CA ASN A 387 1.41 -4.64 27.06
C ASN A 387 1.35 -4.66 28.60
N ASP A 388 0.19 -5.02 29.15
CA ASP A 388 0.01 -5.11 30.60
C ASP A 388 1.04 -6.06 31.24
N ASP A 389 1.62 -5.62 32.35
CA ASP A 389 2.44 -6.45 33.22
C ASP A 389 1.60 -7.05 34.33
N ARG A 390 1.93 -8.28 34.70
CA ARG A 390 1.38 -8.92 35.89
C ARG A 390 2.49 -9.50 36.73
N VAL A 391 2.43 -9.22 38.02
CA VAL A 391 3.42 -9.63 39.00
C VAL A 391 2.69 -10.24 40.16
N THR A 392 3.01 -11.49 40.47
CA THR A 392 2.53 -12.13 41.68
C THR A 392 3.48 -11.80 42.83
N VAL A 393 2.92 -11.30 43.93
CA VAL A 393 3.66 -10.96 45.14
C VAL A 393 3.16 -11.85 46.27
N ILE A 394 4.06 -12.56 46.93
CA ILE A 394 3.78 -13.26 48.17
C ILE A 394 4.67 -12.63 49.25
N PRO A 395 4.11 -11.82 50.19
CA PRO A 395 4.90 -10.97 51.08
C PRO A 395 5.99 -11.73 51.85
N GLY A 396 7.26 -11.38 51.63
CA GLY A 396 8.41 -12.02 52.28
C GLY A 396 8.88 -13.34 51.65
N ILE A 397 8.30 -13.73 50.50
CA ILE A 397 8.74 -14.88 49.69
C ILE A 397 9.26 -14.43 48.32
N THR A 398 8.49 -13.63 47.57
CA THR A 398 8.87 -13.15 46.22
C THR A 398 9.56 -11.79 46.27
N GLU A 399 10.32 -11.44 45.21
CA GLU A 399 10.93 -10.11 45.08
C GLU A 399 9.90 -9.04 44.68
N ASP A 400 9.93 -7.88 45.35
CA ASP A 400 8.99 -6.77 45.11
C ASP A 400 9.50 -5.77 44.03
N VAL A 401 10.31 -6.23 43.07
CA VAL A 401 10.95 -5.39 42.03
C VAL A 401 10.82 -6.01 40.65
N GLY A 402 10.83 -5.19 39.60
CA GLY A 402 10.80 -5.66 38.20
C GLY A 402 10.90 -4.52 37.20
N ASN A 403 10.50 -4.75 35.95
CA ASN A 403 10.55 -3.75 34.88
C ASN A 403 9.36 -3.90 33.91
N VAL A 404 8.56 -2.83 33.80
CA VAL A 404 7.34 -2.79 32.98
C VAL A 404 7.58 -2.68 31.47
N LEU A 405 8.82 -2.40 31.04
CA LEU A 405 9.13 -2.21 29.62
C LEU A 405 9.61 -3.49 28.93
N LEU A 406 9.66 -4.63 29.63
CA LEU A 406 10.27 -5.86 29.09
C LEU A 406 9.44 -6.54 28.00
N ASN A 407 8.11 -6.41 28.08
CA ASN A 407 7.12 -6.92 27.14
C ASN A 407 6.58 -5.82 26.19
N ASP A 408 7.02 -4.58 26.37
CA ASP A 408 6.67 -3.44 25.52
C ASP A 408 7.61 -3.34 24.31
N ARG A 409 7.10 -2.81 23.19
CA ARG A 409 7.91 -2.64 21.97
C ARG A 409 7.54 -1.38 21.22
N ASP A 410 8.48 -0.85 20.46
CA ASP A 410 8.22 0.17 19.45
C ASP A 410 8.56 -0.39 18.08
N TYR A 411 7.72 -0.07 17.10
CA TYR A 411 7.92 -0.43 15.71
C TYR A 411 9.14 0.31 15.12
N ASN A 412 9.36 1.52 15.61
CA ASN A 412 10.59 2.27 15.42
C ASN A 412 11.54 1.86 16.55
N PRO A 413 12.85 1.66 16.35
CA PRO A 413 13.77 1.18 17.40
C PRO A 413 14.14 2.33 18.35
N GLN A 414 13.21 3.23 18.63
CA GLN A 414 13.40 4.31 19.57
C GLN A 414 13.38 3.76 20.99
N VAL A 415 14.07 4.46 21.88
CA VAL A 415 14.04 4.09 23.29
C VAL A 415 12.67 4.44 23.85
N ILE A 416 11.90 3.43 24.22
CA ILE A 416 10.66 3.62 24.97
C ILE A 416 10.97 3.91 26.43
N GLN A 417 10.16 4.78 27.03
CA GLN A 417 10.26 5.14 28.45
C GLN A 417 8.87 5.29 29.05
N VAL A 418 8.75 5.10 30.35
CA VAL A 418 7.52 5.42 31.08
C VAL A 418 7.38 6.95 31.17
N SER A 419 6.34 7.49 30.55
CA SER A 419 6.03 8.93 30.46
C SER A 419 5.01 9.39 31.50
N ALA A 420 4.17 8.49 32.02
CA ALA A 420 3.25 8.78 33.12
C ALA A 420 2.95 7.52 33.95
N VAL A 421 2.60 7.72 35.22
CA VAL A 421 2.10 6.67 36.12
C VAL A 421 0.81 7.18 36.75
N ASP A 422 -0.25 6.38 36.76
CA ASP A 422 -1.59 6.76 37.22
C ASP A 422 -2.07 8.07 36.56
N ASN A 423 -1.90 8.12 35.23
CA ASN A 423 -2.21 9.29 34.37
C ASN A 423 -1.48 10.59 34.77
N ARG A 424 -0.36 10.50 35.50
CA ARG A 424 0.42 11.63 35.98
C ARG A 424 1.90 11.53 35.58
N ALA A 425 2.37 12.50 34.80
CA ALA A 425 3.77 12.58 34.39
C ALA A 425 4.71 12.90 35.58
N ASP A 426 4.23 13.65 36.58
CA ASP A 426 4.98 13.97 37.80
C ASP A 426 5.09 12.79 38.78
N ALA A 427 4.38 11.68 38.53
CA ALA A 427 4.47 10.47 39.32
C ALA A 427 5.60 9.51 38.85
N VAL A 428 6.18 9.74 37.66
CA VAL A 428 7.28 8.91 37.14
C VAL A 428 8.50 9.07 38.03
N GLY A 429 8.99 7.95 38.56
CA GLY A 429 10.15 7.90 39.45
C GLY A 429 9.87 8.41 40.87
N GLU A 430 8.60 8.64 41.24
CA GLU A 430 8.18 9.03 42.59
C GLU A 430 7.39 7.91 43.28
N TRP A 431 7.30 7.98 44.61
CA TRP A 431 6.48 7.03 45.37
C TRP A 431 5.01 7.42 45.30
N ILE A 432 4.16 6.51 44.82
CA ILE A 432 2.71 6.61 44.87
C ILE A 432 2.16 5.72 45.99
N SER A 433 1.33 6.28 46.86
CA SER A 433 0.57 5.50 47.85
C SER A 433 -0.58 4.79 47.16
N LEU A 434 -0.76 3.51 47.45
CA LEU A 434 -1.81 2.70 46.86
C LEU A 434 -3.01 2.65 47.80
N GLU A 435 -4.23 2.73 47.27
CA GLU A 435 -5.45 2.78 48.08
C GLU A 435 -5.63 1.54 48.94
N GLN A 436 -5.23 0.39 48.43
CA GLN A 436 -5.31 -0.91 49.10
C GLN A 436 -4.14 -1.15 50.08
N GLY A 437 -3.21 -0.20 50.25
CA GLY A 437 -2.04 -0.31 51.13
C GLY A 437 -0.70 -0.40 50.41
N GLY A 438 0.39 -0.09 51.12
CA GLY A 438 1.72 -0.02 50.52
C GLY A 438 1.93 1.18 49.60
N ARG A 439 3.05 1.16 48.87
CA ARG A 439 3.42 2.19 47.88
C ARG A 439 4.20 1.58 46.73
N LEU A 440 4.07 2.16 45.54
CA LEU A 440 4.75 1.74 44.33
C LEU A 440 5.60 2.89 43.79
N LYS A 441 6.69 2.57 43.11
CA LYS A 441 7.51 3.52 42.36
C LYS A 441 7.81 2.91 41.01
N ILE A 442 7.42 3.53 39.90
CA ILE A 442 7.81 3.12 38.53
C ILE A 442 8.70 4.21 37.94
N SER A 443 9.92 3.87 37.54
CA SER A 443 10.91 4.80 37.00
C SER A 443 10.80 4.92 35.48
N ALA A 444 11.36 5.98 34.88
CA ALA A 444 11.28 6.22 33.43
C ALA A 444 11.86 5.06 32.58
N ASN A 445 12.86 4.34 33.09
CA ASN A 445 13.43 3.16 32.44
C ASN A 445 12.60 1.87 32.66
N GLY A 446 11.37 2.00 33.15
CA GLY A 446 10.45 0.91 33.43
C GLY A 446 10.65 0.20 34.76
N GLN A 447 11.77 0.41 35.45
CA GLN A 447 12.02 -0.29 36.71
C GLN A 447 11.01 0.11 37.79
N TYR A 448 10.33 -0.88 38.36
CA TYR A 448 9.40 -0.67 39.47
C TYR A 448 9.90 -1.28 40.79
N ILE A 449 9.46 -0.67 41.89
CA ILE A 449 9.64 -1.16 43.27
C ILE A 449 8.31 -1.04 43.99
N PHE A 450 7.79 -2.16 44.48
CA PHE A 450 6.65 -2.21 45.38
C PHE A 450 7.16 -2.32 46.83
N ASP A 451 6.61 -1.50 47.73
CA ASP A 451 6.90 -1.56 49.16
C ASP A 451 5.58 -1.73 49.89
N HIS A 452 5.36 -2.94 50.39
CA HIS A 452 4.11 -3.32 51.04
C HIS A 452 3.91 -2.60 52.40
N GLN A 453 4.96 -2.03 53.02
CA GLN A 453 4.88 -1.30 54.30
C GLN A 453 4.15 -2.03 55.44
N GLY A 454 4.20 -3.37 55.45
CA GLY A 454 3.46 -4.21 56.41
C GLY A 454 1.97 -4.37 56.11
N ALA A 455 1.46 -3.80 55.01
CA ALA A 455 0.17 -4.18 54.46
C ALA A 455 0.18 -5.67 54.07
N TYR A 456 -1.01 -6.29 54.09
CA TYR A 456 -1.24 -7.70 53.70
C TYR A 456 -0.66 -8.78 54.62
N ALA A 457 -0.01 -8.43 55.73
CA ALA A 457 0.52 -9.41 56.69
C ALA A 457 -0.57 -10.30 57.33
N ASP A 458 -1.80 -9.80 57.42
CA ASP A 458 -2.97 -10.53 57.94
C ASP A 458 -3.88 -11.07 56.82
N LEU A 459 -3.47 -10.98 55.54
CA LEU A 459 -4.23 -11.54 54.42
C LEU A 459 -4.27 -13.07 54.57
N ALA A 460 -5.47 -13.65 54.57
CA ALA A 460 -5.64 -15.07 54.82
C ALA A 460 -4.98 -15.92 53.72
N PHE A 461 -4.68 -17.18 54.04
CA PHE A 461 -4.03 -18.07 53.09
C PHE A 461 -4.88 -18.23 51.82
N GLY A 462 -4.27 -17.97 50.65
CA GLY A 462 -4.95 -18.08 49.36
C GLY A 462 -5.90 -16.93 49.03
N GLU A 463 -6.17 -16.01 49.97
CA GLU A 463 -6.78 -14.73 49.63
C GLU A 463 -5.78 -13.88 48.86
N SER A 464 -6.28 -13.08 47.92
CA SER A 464 -5.46 -12.20 47.09
C SER A 464 -6.00 -10.79 47.07
N VAL A 465 -5.11 -9.80 47.10
CA VAL A 465 -5.41 -8.41 46.77
C VAL A 465 -4.80 -8.09 45.41
N ARG A 466 -5.61 -7.62 44.46
CA ARG A 466 -5.13 -7.12 43.17
C ARG A 466 -5.05 -5.61 43.20
N ILE A 467 -3.87 -5.09 42.86
CA ILE A 467 -3.62 -3.66 42.68
C ILE A 467 -3.31 -3.46 41.20
N VAL A 468 -4.01 -2.52 40.58
CA VAL A 468 -3.81 -2.16 39.17
C VAL A 468 -3.33 -0.72 39.13
N VAL A 469 -2.21 -0.48 38.47
CA VAL A 469 -1.65 0.86 38.27
C VAL A 469 -1.46 1.07 36.79
N ASP A 470 -2.19 2.04 36.23
CA ASP A 470 -1.99 2.45 34.84
C ASP A 470 -0.61 3.11 34.70
N TYR A 471 0.13 2.78 33.66
CA TYR A 471 1.28 3.54 33.22
C TYR A 471 1.16 3.86 31.74
N GLN A 472 1.86 4.91 31.34
CA GLN A 472 1.96 5.34 29.96
C GLN A 472 3.41 5.23 29.55
N ILE A 473 3.66 4.67 28.38
CA ILE A 473 4.96 4.70 27.74
C ILE A 473 4.94 5.72 26.61
N SER A 474 6.09 6.31 26.33
CA SER A 474 6.30 7.15 25.15
C SER A 474 7.56 6.74 24.40
N ASP A 475 7.52 6.94 23.09
CA ASP A 475 8.72 6.95 22.25
C ASP A 475 9.45 8.32 22.33
N GLU A 476 10.48 8.52 21.51
CA GLU A 476 11.21 9.80 21.43
C GLU A 476 10.41 10.88 20.70
N THR A 477 9.35 10.52 19.96
CA THR A 477 8.43 11.46 19.29
C THR A 477 7.27 11.91 20.17
N ALA A 478 7.24 11.45 21.42
CA ALA A 478 6.18 11.69 22.40
C ALA A 478 4.80 11.13 22.00
N LEU A 479 4.77 10.14 21.10
CA LEU A 479 3.61 9.29 20.93
C LEU A 479 3.54 8.30 22.08
N THR A 480 2.32 8.01 22.52
CA THR A 480 2.11 7.30 23.78
C THR A 480 1.19 6.11 23.64
N ALA A 481 1.47 5.06 24.40
CA ALA A 481 0.55 3.96 24.66
C ALA A 481 0.39 3.72 26.15
N HIS A 482 -0.69 3.05 26.52
CA HIS A 482 -1.07 2.80 27.90
C HIS A 482 -1.09 1.31 28.17
N ALA A 483 -0.62 0.93 29.35
CA ALA A 483 -0.67 -0.43 29.86
C ALA A 483 -0.85 -0.37 31.39
N GLN A 484 -1.07 -1.54 31.99
CA GLN A 484 -1.31 -1.68 33.42
C GLN A 484 -0.26 -2.57 34.05
N LEU A 485 0.31 -2.10 35.18
CA LEU A 485 1.02 -2.98 36.10
C LEU A 485 0.02 -3.54 37.12
N GLN A 486 -0.15 -4.86 37.08
CA GLN A 486 -1.05 -5.60 37.96
C GLN A 486 -0.25 -6.38 39.01
N LEU A 487 -0.29 -5.90 40.24
CA LEU A 487 0.29 -6.61 41.38
C LEU A 487 -0.80 -7.51 41.99
N VAL A 488 -0.59 -8.83 42.00
CA VAL A 488 -1.48 -9.78 42.68
C VAL A 488 -0.79 -10.27 43.94
N ILE A 489 -1.20 -9.70 45.08
CA ILE A 489 -0.62 -10.01 46.39
C ILE A 489 -1.39 -11.16 47.00
N TYR A 490 -0.75 -12.31 47.22
CA TYR A 490 -1.37 -13.45 47.92
C TYR A 490 -0.96 -13.52 49.38
N GLY A 491 -1.93 -13.84 50.23
CA GLY A 491 -1.72 -14.05 51.66
C GLY A 491 -1.16 -15.44 51.94
N GLN A 492 -0.24 -15.50 52.90
CA GLN A 492 0.27 -16.75 53.47
C GLN A 492 -0.53 -17.17 54.73
N GLY A 493 -1.47 -16.34 55.18
CA GLY A 493 -2.10 -16.48 56.49
C GLY A 493 -1.11 -16.38 57.67
N PRO A 494 -1.60 -16.45 58.91
CA PRO A 494 -0.76 -16.40 60.11
C PRO A 494 0.26 -17.56 60.14
N ALA A 495 1.47 -17.31 60.65
CA ALA A 495 2.58 -18.29 60.74
C ALA A 495 2.31 -19.58 61.57
N GLY A 496 1.08 -19.81 62.02
CA GLY A 496 0.63 -21.03 62.68
C GLY A 496 -0.50 -21.78 61.95
N GLU A 497 -0.95 -21.29 60.79
CA GLU A 497 -1.99 -21.90 59.97
C GLU A 497 -1.43 -22.63 58.73
N HIS A 498 -0.11 -22.58 58.53
CA HIS A 498 0.57 -23.29 57.44
C HIS A 498 1.81 -24.06 57.89
N THR A 499 2.17 -25.12 57.14
CA THR A 499 3.46 -25.80 57.27
C THR A 499 4.38 -25.39 56.14
N THR A 500 5.67 -25.15 56.41
CA THR A 500 6.68 -24.98 55.35
C THR A 500 7.54 -26.22 55.20
N ILE A 501 7.65 -26.71 53.97
CA ILE A 501 8.40 -27.91 53.60
C ILE A 501 9.50 -27.50 52.63
N TYR A 502 10.72 -28.02 52.87
CA TYR A 502 11.89 -27.73 52.07
C TYR A 502 12.52 -29.02 51.55
N GLY A 503 12.70 -29.07 50.24
CA GLY A 503 13.52 -30.05 49.53
C GLY A 503 15.00 -29.68 49.59
N ASN A 504 15.75 -30.11 48.59
CA ASN A 504 17.17 -29.89 48.40
C ASN A 504 17.51 -30.09 46.91
N GLN A 505 18.78 -29.90 46.54
CA GLN A 505 19.27 -30.02 45.15
C GLN A 505 19.17 -31.40 44.47
N TYR A 506 18.49 -32.38 45.07
CA TYR A 506 18.34 -33.73 44.53
C TYR A 506 16.86 -34.02 44.32
N ASN A 507 16.54 -34.97 43.44
CA ASN A 507 15.18 -35.48 43.26
C ASN A 507 14.54 -35.88 44.60
N ASN A 508 13.46 -35.21 44.98
CA ASN A 508 12.74 -35.36 46.22
C ASN A 508 11.32 -35.89 45.98
N VAL A 509 10.74 -36.45 47.05
CA VAL A 509 9.30 -36.73 47.11
C VAL A 509 8.77 -35.97 48.32
N LEU A 510 8.04 -34.89 48.06
CA LEU A 510 7.53 -33.97 49.08
C LEU A 510 6.02 -34.16 49.26
N ASN A 511 5.53 -34.03 50.49
CA ASN A 511 4.12 -34.23 50.83
C ASN A 511 3.68 -33.19 51.87
N GLY A 512 2.78 -32.29 51.47
CA GLY A 512 2.17 -31.24 52.30
C GLY A 512 1.45 -31.82 53.51
N GLY A 513 0.49 -32.70 53.25
CA GLY A 513 -0.35 -33.32 54.27
C GLY A 513 -1.73 -32.69 54.24
N ASP A 514 -2.42 -32.65 55.37
CA ASP A 514 -3.66 -31.89 55.49
C ASP A 514 -3.32 -30.50 56.06
N GLY A 515 -3.86 -29.43 55.46
CA GLY A 515 -3.62 -28.05 55.87
C GLY A 515 -3.09 -27.22 54.71
N ASN A 516 -2.98 -25.90 54.92
CA ASN A 516 -2.42 -25.04 53.89
C ASN A 516 -0.90 -25.09 53.97
N ASP A 517 -0.20 -25.53 52.92
CA ASP A 517 1.24 -25.74 53.00
C ASP A 517 2.02 -24.86 52.02
N ILE A 518 3.24 -24.50 52.40
CA ILE A 518 4.23 -23.83 51.54
C ILE A 518 5.34 -24.84 51.26
N ILE A 519 5.54 -25.22 50.01
CA ILE A 519 6.45 -26.30 49.61
C ILE A 519 7.51 -25.76 48.65
N TYR A 520 8.79 -25.98 48.95
CA TYR A 520 9.93 -25.65 48.08
C TYR A 520 10.66 -26.95 47.67
N GLY A 521 10.74 -27.27 46.38
CA GLY A 521 11.52 -28.40 45.85
C GLY A 521 13.01 -28.09 45.70
N TYR A 522 13.32 -26.93 45.12
CA TYR A 522 14.66 -26.46 44.71
C TYR A 522 15.16 -27.11 43.42
N GLU A 523 16.39 -27.61 43.35
CA GLU A 523 16.90 -28.26 42.13
C GLU A 523 16.64 -29.77 42.16
N GLY A 524 16.52 -30.40 41.00
CA GLY A 524 16.28 -31.84 40.87
C GLY A 524 14.89 -32.13 40.32
N ASN A 525 14.65 -33.37 39.89
CA ASN A 525 13.35 -33.78 39.37
C ASN A 525 12.48 -34.30 40.53
N ASP A 526 11.62 -33.45 41.05
CA ASP A 526 10.83 -33.65 42.25
C ASP A 526 9.44 -34.21 41.97
N VAL A 527 8.87 -34.89 42.97
CA VAL A 527 7.45 -35.26 42.98
C VAL A 527 6.80 -34.64 44.21
N ILE A 528 5.88 -33.71 44.01
CA ILE A 528 5.26 -32.92 45.07
C ILE A 528 3.77 -33.28 45.17
N TYR A 529 3.31 -33.55 46.39
CA TYR A 529 1.89 -33.76 46.71
C TYR A 529 1.44 -32.68 47.71
N GLY A 530 0.57 -31.75 47.30
CA GLY A 530 -0.07 -30.79 48.22
C GLY A 530 -1.05 -31.51 49.15
N ASN A 531 -1.97 -32.26 48.55
CA ASN A 531 -3.06 -33.04 49.14
C ASN A 531 -4.31 -32.22 49.45
N LYS A 532 -4.51 -31.74 50.68
CA LYS A 532 -5.75 -31.07 51.09
C LYS A 532 -5.39 -29.77 51.80
N GLY A 533 -5.99 -28.68 51.35
CA GLY A 533 -5.70 -27.32 51.73
C GLY A 533 -5.45 -26.49 50.48
N SER A 534 -5.36 -25.19 50.66
CA SER A 534 -4.76 -24.33 49.65
C SER A 534 -3.25 -24.44 49.81
N GLU A 535 -2.48 -24.68 48.75
CA GLU A 535 -1.01 -24.73 48.83
C GLU A 535 -0.31 -23.66 48.02
N ILE A 536 0.89 -23.28 48.46
CA ILE A 536 1.87 -22.49 47.70
C ILE A 536 3.04 -23.40 47.39
N ILE A 537 3.27 -23.73 46.13
CA ILE A 537 4.27 -24.71 45.69
C ILE A 537 5.27 -24.02 44.77
N PHE A 538 6.56 -24.16 45.09
CA PHE A 538 7.69 -23.82 44.24
C PHE A 538 8.48 -25.10 43.96
N ALA A 539 8.31 -25.72 42.80
CA ALA A 539 8.99 -26.97 42.48
C ALA A 539 10.49 -26.71 42.23
N GLY A 540 10.82 -25.76 41.36
CA GLY A 540 12.15 -25.18 41.19
C GLY A 540 12.77 -25.55 39.85
N ALA A 541 14.02 -26.02 39.83
CA ALA A 541 14.71 -26.36 38.59
C ALA A 541 14.80 -27.88 38.42
N GLY A 542 14.31 -28.43 37.32
CA GLY A 542 14.22 -29.86 37.09
C GLY A 542 13.00 -30.21 36.27
N ASN A 543 12.80 -31.49 35.96
CA ASN A 543 11.53 -31.94 35.38
C ASN A 543 10.66 -32.49 36.51
N ASP A 544 9.78 -31.65 37.04
CA ASP A 544 9.01 -31.89 38.25
C ASP A 544 7.61 -32.43 37.95
N ILE A 545 7.04 -33.13 38.94
CA ILE A 545 5.65 -33.58 38.92
C ILE A 545 4.93 -33.04 40.15
N VAL A 546 3.98 -32.14 39.94
CA VAL A 546 3.19 -31.53 41.01
C VAL A 546 1.75 -32.05 40.97
N TYR A 547 1.29 -32.55 42.11
CA TYR A 547 -0.12 -32.86 42.37
C TYR A 547 -0.62 -31.90 43.44
N ALA A 548 -1.39 -30.87 43.05
CA ALA A 548 -2.00 -29.94 43.98
C ALA A 548 -2.91 -30.69 44.97
N ALA A 549 -3.80 -31.54 44.44
CA ALA A 549 -4.68 -32.39 45.24
C ALA A 549 -4.44 -33.91 45.03
N LYS A 550 -4.70 -34.71 46.06
CA LYS A 550 -4.51 -36.17 46.02
C LYS A 550 -5.43 -36.82 44.98
N ASN A 551 -4.85 -37.63 44.08
CA ASN A 551 -5.54 -38.34 42.98
C ASN A 551 -6.26 -37.44 41.96
N GLY A 552 -5.97 -36.14 41.89
CA GLY A 552 -6.61 -35.23 40.92
C GLY A 552 -8.15 -35.21 41.00
N ASN A 553 -8.74 -35.48 42.17
CA ASN A 553 -10.19 -35.65 42.34
C ASN A 553 -10.75 -35.04 43.64
N THR A 554 -11.49 -33.94 43.45
CA THR A 554 -12.75 -33.45 44.08
C THR A 554 -12.95 -33.32 45.60
N ASP A 555 -12.13 -33.87 46.48
CA ASP A 555 -12.39 -33.75 47.94
C ASP A 555 -12.05 -32.36 48.50
N ASP A 556 -11.49 -31.49 47.67
CA ASP A 556 -11.09 -30.11 47.97
C ASP A 556 -11.59 -29.11 46.92
N ALA A 557 -12.91 -29.09 46.72
CA ALA A 557 -13.53 -28.46 45.56
C ALA A 557 -13.44 -26.92 45.50
N ASP A 558 -12.93 -26.27 46.55
CA ASP A 558 -12.86 -24.81 46.71
C ASP A 558 -11.45 -24.32 47.12
N ALA A 559 -10.45 -25.21 47.27
CA ALA A 559 -9.09 -24.81 47.64
C ALA A 559 -8.39 -24.10 46.48
N ARG A 560 -7.63 -23.05 46.81
CA ARG A 560 -6.98 -22.18 45.83
C ARG A 560 -5.47 -22.40 45.89
N HIS A 561 -4.89 -22.98 44.85
CA HIS A 561 -3.47 -23.31 44.81
C HIS A 561 -2.67 -22.26 44.03
N ILE A 562 -1.44 -22.00 44.46
CA ILE A 562 -0.46 -21.16 43.77
C ILE A 562 0.75 -22.03 43.47
N ILE A 563 1.02 -22.27 42.20
CA ILE A 563 2.03 -23.23 41.77
C ILE A 563 3.02 -22.55 40.83
N TYR A 564 4.30 -22.65 41.16
CA TYR A 564 5.43 -22.32 40.30
C TYR A 564 6.23 -23.59 40.05
N ALA A 565 6.21 -24.10 38.82
CA ALA A 565 6.96 -25.29 38.45
C ALA A 565 8.45 -24.93 38.26
N GLY A 566 8.77 -23.96 37.40
CA GLY A 566 10.08 -23.32 37.33
C GLY A 566 10.83 -23.64 36.05
N GLU A 567 12.11 -23.99 36.10
CA GLU A 567 12.88 -24.33 34.89
C GLU A 567 12.84 -25.84 34.64
N GLY A 568 12.38 -26.27 33.47
CA GLY A 568 12.43 -27.65 33.01
C GLY A 568 11.14 -28.11 32.36
N ASN A 569 10.99 -29.41 32.10
CA ASN A 569 9.78 -29.95 31.48
C ASN A 569 8.90 -30.54 32.58
N ASP A 570 8.02 -29.71 33.11
CA ASP A 570 7.23 -29.99 34.29
C ASP A 570 5.86 -30.58 33.96
N THR A 571 5.29 -31.31 34.91
CA THR A 571 3.93 -31.82 34.83
C THR A 571 3.13 -31.41 36.06
N VAL A 572 2.12 -30.55 35.87
CA VAL A 572 1.26 -30.06 36.95
C VAL A 572 -0.16 -30.59 36.81
N TYR A 573 -0.66 -31.21 37.88
CA TYR A 573 -2.06 -31.57 38.06
C TYR A 573 -2.67 -30.66 39.13
N GLY A 574 -3.49 -29.70 38.69
CA GLY A 574 -4.23 -28.77 39.54
C GLY A 574 -5.42 -29.40 40.26
N ALA A 575 -6.37 -28.56 40.72
CA ALA A 575 -7.60 -28.99 41.38
C ALA A 575 -8.82 -28.20 40.85
N LYS A 576 -9.97 -28.22 41.54
CA LYS A 576 -11.21 -27.58 41.04
C LYS A 576 -11.33 -26.10 41.44
N GLY A 577 -10.53 -25.61 42.38
CA GLY A 577 -10.61 -24.22 42.82
C GLY A 577 -9.96 -23.26 41.83
N ASP A 578 -10.03 -21.96 42.11
CA ASP A 578 -9.53 -20.92 41.20
C ASP A 578 -7.98 -20.82 41.25
N ASP A 579 -7.28 -21.71 40.56
CA ASP A 579 -5.84 -21.88 40.76
C ASP A 579 -5.00 -20.89 39.95
N PHE A 580 -3.81 -20.55 40.47
CA PHE A 580 -2.75 -19.88 39.72
C PHE A 580 -1.61 -20.86 39.46
N ILE A 581 -1.28 -21.08 38.19
CA ILE A 581 -0.24 -22.03 37.77
C ILE A 581 0.72 -21.34 36.81
N ASP A 582 1.98 -21.23 37.21
CA ASP A 582 3.10 -20.78 36.37
C ASP A 582 4.06 -21.96 36.17
N LEU A 583 4.24 -22.38 34.92
CA LEU A 583 5.08 -23.51 34.57
C LEU A 583 6.53 -23.11 34.30
N GLY A 584 6.82 -21.83 34.07
CA GLY A 584 8.16 -21.37 33.71
C GLY A 584 8.67 -21.91 32.37
N GLU A 585 9.99 -22.02 32.19
CA GLU A 585 10.61 -22.36 30.90
C GLU A 585 10.67 -23.87 30.67
N GLY A 586 10.34 -24.35 29.46
CA GLY A 586 10.48 -25.74 29.05
C GLY A 586 9.21 -26.29 28.39
N ASN A 587 9.19 -27.57 28.01
CA ASN A 587 8.00 -28.18 27.41
C ASN A 587 7.13 -28.81 28.50
N ASN A 588 6.17 -28.04 28.99
CA ASN A 588 5.40 -28.34 30.17
C ASN A 588 4.06 -29.00 29.85
N VAL A 589 3.49 -29.69 30.84
CA VAL A 589 2.16 -30.28 30.77
C VAL A 589 1.36 -29.83 31.99
N VAL A 590 0.20 -29.20 31.76
CA VAL A 590 -0.70 -28.81 32.84
C VAL A 590 -2.10 -29.35 32.61
N ARG A 591 -2.71 -29.80 33.69
CA ARG A 591 -4.14 -30.08 33.77
C ARG A 591 -4.72 -29.33 34.95
N SER A 592 -5.42 -28.21 34.70
CA SER A 592 -5.94 -27.37 35.77
C SER A 592 -7.19 -27.98 36.40
N TYR A 593 -8.08 -28.59 35.60
CA TYR A 593 -9.42 -29.08 35.97
C TYR A 593 -10.48 -27.95 35.99
N GLY A 594 -11.41 -27.94 36.96
CA GLY A 594 -12.48 -26.91 37.03
C GLY A 594 -11.99 -25.68 37.80
N GLY A 595 -12.83 -24.66 37.99
CA GLY A 595 -12.41 -23.41 38.67
C GLY A 595 -11.99 -22.32 37.70
N ASN A 596 -11.93 -21.07 38.16
CA ASN A 596 -11.46 -19.95 37.34
C ASN A 596 -9.94 -19.87 37.40
N ASP A 597 -9.27 -20.64 36.55
CA ASP A 597 -7.83 -20.79 36.60
C ASP A 597 -7.11 -19.73 35.77
N GLU A 598 -5.94 -19.35 36.27
CA GLU A 598 -4.94 -18.58 35.55
C GLU A 598 -3.69 -19.45 35.32
N ILE A 599 -3.30 -19.59 34.06
CA ILE A 599 -2.21 -20.49 33.63
C ILE A 599 -1.21 -19.69 32.81
N ILE A 600 0.06 -19.73 33.21
CA ILE A 600 1.20 -19.20 32.46
C ILE A 600 2.12 -20.37 32.14
N ALA A 601 2.26 -20.71 30.86
CA ALA A 601 3.05 -21.87 30.44
C ALA A 601 4.53 -21.57 30.18
N GLY A 602 4.86 -20.30 29.94
CA GLY A 602 6.22 -19.84 29.65
C GLY A 602 6.65 -20.10 28.20
N ALA A 603 7.95 -20.21 27.95
CA ALA A 603 8.45 -20.57 26.63
C ALA A 603 8.70 -22.08 26.51
N GLY A 604 8.38 -22.67 25.36
CA GLY A 604 8.51 -24.10 25.12
C GLY A 604 7.37 -24.62 24.24
N ASN A 605 7.25 -25.94 24.09
CA ASN A 605 6.09 -26.53 23.42
C ASN A 605 5.20 -27.17 24.50
N ASP A 606 4.20 -26.43 24.93
CA ASP A 606 3.41 -26.78 26.10
C ASP A 606 2.12 -27.52 25.76
N ILE A 607 1.62 -28.29 26.73
CA ILE A 607 0.32 -28.98 26.64
C ILE A 607 -0.56 -28.55 27.80
N ILE A 608 -1.58 -27.76 27.50
CA ILE A 608 -2.49 -27.14 28.47
C ILE A 608 -3.88 -27.76 28.34
N TYR A 609 -4.29 -28.51 29.36
CA TYR A 609 -5.65 -29.02 29.53
C TYR A 609 -6.37 -28.22 30.61
N ALA A 610 -6.96 -27.09 30.24
CA ALA A 610 -7.73 -26.20 31.11
C ALA A 610 -9.22 -26.61 31.20
N THR A 611 -9.49 -27.91 31.13
CA THR A 611 -10.82 -28.51 31.21
C THR A 611 -10.80 -29.80 32.03
N SER A 612 -11.89 -30.07 32.72
CA SER A 612 -12.14 -31.34 33.37
C SER A 612 -12.35 -32.47 32.36
N ASN A 613 -12.35 -33.72 32.83
CA ASN A 613 -12.63 -34.88 31.98
C ASN A 613 -14.08 -34.88 31.43
N ASN A 614 -14.95 -34.00 31.93
CA ASN A 614 -16.32 -33.85 31.50
C ASN A 614 -16.61 -32.36 31.27
N ARG A 615 -16.39 -31.90 30.04
CA ARG A 615 -16.50 -30.49 29.61
C ARG A 615 -17.78 -29.77 30.09
N GLN A 616 -18.90 -30.48 30.22
CA GLN A 616 -20.15 -29.88 30.73
C GLN A 616 -20.12 -29.49 32.22
N GLN A 617 -19.16 -30.01 33.00
CA GLN A 617 -18.94 -29.62 34.40
C GLN A 617 -18.17 -28.32 34.54
N ASP A 618 -17.56 -27.83 33.45
CA ASP A 618 -16.76 -26.60 33.45
C ASP A 618 -17.57 -25.38 33.02
N LYS A 619 -18.88 -25.53 32.74
CA LYS A 619 -19.76 -24.41 32.41
C LYS A 619 -19.81 -23.40 33.56
N GLY A 620 -19.42 -22.16 33.27
CA GLY A 620 -19.38 -21.05 34.22
C GLY A 620 -18.04 -20.82 34.90
N PHE A 621 -16.99 -21.54 34.49
CA PHE A 621 -15.62 -21.36 34.99
C PHE A 621 -14.70 -20.89 33.86
N THR A 622 -14.36 -19.60 33.84
CA THR A 622 -13.50 -18.98 32.82
C THR A 622 -12.03 -19.37 32.99
N LYS A 623 -11.24 -19.31 31.92
CA LYS A 623 -9.79 -19.54 31.94
C LYS A 623 -9.03 -18.35 31.41
N LEU A 624 -7.96 -17.97 32.11
CA LEU A 624 -6.97 -17.02 31.60
C LEU A 624 -5.68 -17.79 31.31
N ILE A 625 -5.36 -17.98 30.04
CA ILE A 625 -4.22 -18.80 29.61
C ILE A 625 -3.23 -17.92 28.86
N ASN A 626 -1.99 -17.87 29.34
CA ASN A 626 -0.85 -17.39 28.58
C ASN A 626 0.06 -18.57 28.23
N SER A 627 0.03 -18.98 26.97
CA SER A 627 0.86 -20.09 26.46
C SER A 627 2.29 -19.70 26.10
N GLY A 628 2.61 -18.40 26.06
CA GLY A 628 3.94 -17.93 25.68
C GLY A 628 4.40 -18.39 24.29
N ALA A 629 5.71 -18.52 24.11
CA ALA A 629 6.33 -18.79 22.81
C ALA A 629 6.59 -20.29 22.59
N GLY A 630 6.44 -20.76 21.34
CA GLY A 630 6.66 -22.14 20.91
C GLY A 630 5.40 -22.82 20.37
N ASN A 631 5.40 -24.14 20.19
CA ASN A 631 4.29 -24.83 19.53
C ASN A 631 3.36 -25.49 20.56
N ASP A 632 2.33 -24.77 20.96
CA ASP A 632 1.54 -25.14 22.13
C ASP A 632 0.22 -25.81 21.75
N TYR A 633 -0.18 -26.80 22.55
CA TYR A 633 -1.50 -27.41 22.52
C TYR A 633 -2.33 -26.86 23.67
N ILE A 634 -3.51 -26.32 23.37
CA ILE A 634 -4.41 -25.72 24.36
C ILE A 634 -5.80 -26.29 24.18
N GLU A 635 -6.39 -26.79 25.26
CA GLU A 635 -7.79 -27.17 25.36
C GLU A 635 -8.42 -26.40 26.53
N ALA A 636 -9.26 -25.42 26.19
CA ALA A 636 -9.95 -24.56 27.14
C ALA A 636 -11.34 -25.13 27.52
N SER A 637 -12.04 -24.41 28.39
CA SER A 637 -13.28 -24.86 29.01
C SER A 637 -14.51 -24.61 28.11
N ASP A 638 -15.72 -24.81 28.64
CA ASP A 638 -17.01 -24.53 27.97
C ASP A 638 -17.59 -23.18 28.45
N SER A 639 -16.74 -22.16 28.62
CA SER A 639 -17.03 -20.85 29.24
C SER A 639 -16.30 -19.72 28.50
N ASP A 640 -16.51 -18.47 28.92
CA ASP A 640 -15.85 -17.29 28.33
C ASP A 640 -14.34 -17.29 28.67
N ASP A 641 -13.51 -17.78 27.76
CA ASP A 641 -12.09 -17.98 28.01
C ASP A 641 -11.22 -16.92 27.31
N THR A 642 -10.10 -16.55 27.94
CA THR A 642 -9.08 -15.66 27.37
C THR A 642 -7.78 -16.42 27.18
N ILE A 643 -7.31 -16.50 25.94
CA ILE A 643 -6.10 -17.22 25.55
C ILE A 643 -5.16 -16.25 24.84
N VAL A 644 -3.96 -16.11 25.39
CA VAL A 644 -2.86 -15.36 24.79
C VAL A 644 -1.72 -16.33 24.48
N GLY A 645 -1.13 -16.21 23.30
CA GLY A 645 0.06 -16.93 22.90
C GLY A 645 1.04 -16.00 22.18
N GLY A 646 2.32 -16.24 22.39
CA GLY A 646 3.40 -15.65 21.61
C GLY A 646 3.56 -16.34 20.25
N ASP A 647 4.73 -16.17 19.64
CA ASP A 647 5.08 -16.81 18.36
C ASP A 647 5.16 -18.34 18.48
N GLY A 648 5.08 -19.03 17.34
CA GLY A 648 5.08 -20.49 17.20
C GLY A 648 3.71 -21.06 16.84
N ASP A 649 3.67 -22.30 16.35
CA ASP A 649 2.47 -22.94 15.82
C ASP A 649 1.53 -23.37 16.96
N LYS A 650 0.46 -22.62 17.20
CA LYS A 650 -0.51 -22.94 18.25
C LYS A 650 -1.60 -23.90 17.75
N ARG A 651 -2.01 -24.86 18.58
CA ARG A 651 -3.20 -25.69 18.36
C ARG A 651 -4.18 -25.49 19.49
N ILE A 652 -5.24 -24.74 19.23
CA ILE A 652 -6.19 -24.27 20.23
C ILE A 652 -7.56 -24.89 19.99
N TYR A 653 -8.12 -25.47 21.04
CA TYR A 653 -9.51 -25.88 21.12
C TYR A 653 -10.18 -25.08 22.22
N SER A 654 -11.10 -24.20 21.84
CA SER A 654 -11.96 -23.47 22.77
C SER A 654 -13.41 -23.89 22.54
N TYR A 655 -14.14 -24.18 23.62
CA TYR A 655 -15.49 -24.72 23.53
C TYR A 655 -16.50 -23.74 24.12
N GLY A 656 -17.63 -23.50 23.45
CA GLY A 656 -18.69 -22.62 23.98
C GLY A 656 -18.20 -21.21 24.35
N GLY A 657 -19.03 -20.36 24.95
CA GLY A 657 -18.55 -19.10 25.56
C GLY A 657 -18.04 -18.00 24.62
N THR A 658 -17.97 -16.78 25.13
CA THR A 658 -17.44 -15.60 24.42
C THR A 658 -15.93 -15.57 24.59
N ASP A 659 -15.21 -16.23 23.68
CA ASP A 659 -13.76 -16.39 23.82
C ASP A 659 -12.98 -15.24 23.18
N SER A 660 -11.85 -14.90 23.80
CA SER A 660 -10.83 -14.01 23.27
C SER A 660 -9.53 -14.78 23.07
N ILE A 661 -9.09 -14.93 21.82
CA ILE A 661 -7.89 -15.69 21.45
C ILE A 661 -6.95 -14.75 20.69
N LYS A 662 -5.78 -14.46 21.25
CA LYS A 662 -4.71 -13.66 20.62
C LYS A 662 -3.43 -14.48 20.55
N VAL A 663 -2.97 -14.84 19.36
CA VAL A 663 -1.73 -15.60 19.14
C VAL A 663 -0.77 -14.84 18.22
N GLY A 664 0.53 -15.11 18.37
CA GLY A 664 1.59 -14.50 17.56
C GLY A 664 1.70 -15.09 16.15
N ASN A 665 2.89 -14.95 15.56
CA ASN A 665 3.21 -15.53 14.25
C ASN A 665 3.32 -17.06 14.36
N GLY A 666 2.98 -17.77 13.29
CA GLY A 666 3.01 -19.23 13.23
C GLY A 666 1.90 -19.79 12.36
N ASN A 667 1.91 -21.09 12.11
CA ASN A 667 0.82 -21.80 11.44
C ASN A 667 -0.18 -22.27 12.50
N ASN A 668 -1.08 -21.38 12.92
CA ASN A 668 -1.98 -21.67 14.02
C ASN A 668 -3.19 -22.48 13.54
N THR A 669 -3.65 -23.42 14.36
CA THR A 669 -4.92 -24.12 14.17
C THR A 669 -5.82 -23.79 15.34
N ILE A 670 -6.89 -23.03 15.08
CA ILE A 670 -7.84 -22.58 16.10
C ILE A 670 -9.21 -23.17 15.78
N ALA A 671 -9.72 -23.98 16.69
CA ALA A 671 -11.02 -24.60 16.62
C ALA A 671 -11.87 -24.08 17.79
N ALA A 672 -12.70 -23.08 17.52
CA ALA A 672 -13.57 -22.44 18.51
C ALA A 672 -15.02 -22.89 18.29
N TYR A 673 -15.40 -24.05 18.83
CA TYR A 673 -16.70 -24.66 18.57
C TYR A 673 -17.51 -24.92 19.84
N ALA A 674 -18.81 -24.61 19.86
CA ALA A 674 -19.71 -25.20 20.84
C ALA A 674 -19.95 -26.70 20.65
N ILE A 675 -20.14 -27.37 21.78
CA ILE A 675 -20.63 -28.76 21.85
C ILE A 675 -22.09 -28.85 21.38
N ASN A 676 -22.92 -27.82 21.62
CA ASN A 676 -24.29 -27.73 21.11
C ASN A 676 -24.50 -26.47 20.27
N ARG A 677 -25.16 -26.60 19.12
CA ARG A 677 -25.44 -25.45 18.23
C ARG A 677 -26.11 -24.25 18.90
N ASN A 678 -26.93 -24.49 19.93
CA ASN A 678 -27.64 -23.42 20.65
C ASN A 678 -26.77 -22.71 21.70
N ASP A 679 -25.63 -23.30 22.08
CA ASP A 679 -24.75 -22.72 23.10
C ASP A 679 -23.99 -21.49 22.54
N ASP A 680 -23.81 -21.40 21.22
CA ASP A 680 -23.07 -20.30 20.56
C ASP A 680 -23.94 -19.30 19.79
N ILE A 681 -25.27 -19.37 19.90
CA ILE A 681 -26.14 -18.40 19.25
C ILE A 681 -26.08 -17.07 20.04
N ASN A 682 -25.70 -15.97 19.38
CA ASN A 682 -25.56 -14.61 19.91
C ASN A 682 -24.36 -14.36 20.84
N ILE A 683 -23.33 -15.19 20.81
CA ILE A 683 -22.04 -14.86 21.43
C ILE A 683 -21.03 -14.45 20.36
N THR A 684 -19.85 -14.01 20.76
CA THR A 684 -18.78 -13.56 19.85
C THR A 684 -17.47 -14.26 20.18
N LYS A 685 -16.82 -14.84 19.17
CA LYS A 685 -15.40 -15.22 19.27
C LYS A 685 -14.55 -14.07 18.74
N THR A 686 -13.60 -13.59 19.53
CA THR A 686 -12.59 -12.63 19.06
C THR A 686 -11.29 -13.40 18.83
N ILE A 687 -10.84 -13.50 17.58
CA ILE A 687 -9.64 -14.24 17.21
C ILE A 687 -8.68 -13.31 16.48
N ILE A 688 -7.49 -13.16 17.05
CA ILE A 688 -6.38 -12.40 16.48
C ILE A 688 -5.18 -13.33 16.32
N SER A 689 -4.65 -13.45 15.10
CA SER A 689 -3.39 -14.18 14.84
C SER A 689 -2.41 -13.34 14.02
N GLY A 690 -1.12 -13.60 14.19
CA GLY A 690 -0.05 -12.96 13.42
C GLY A 690 0.09 -13.52 12.00
N ASP A 691 1.31 -13.43 11.46
CA ASP A 691 1.65 -13.98 10.15
C ASP A 691 1.76 -15.51 10.20
N GLY A 692 1.46 -16.17 9.08
CA GLY A 692 1.58 -17.61 8.91
C GLY A 692 0.37 -18.24 8.24
N ARG A 693 0.37 -19.58 8.14
CA ARG A 693 -0.73 -20.33 7.53
C ARG A 693 -1.72 -20.78 8.59
N ASP A 694 -2.67 -19.91 8.93
CA ASP A 694 -3.66 -20.22 9.95
C ASP A 694 -4.87 -20.99 9.40
N ILE A 695 -5.38 -21.91 10.21
CA ILE A 695 -6.64 -22.62 10.02
C ILE A 695 -7.54 -22.23 11.18
N ILE A 696 -8.63 -21.54 10.89
CA ILE A 696 -9.59 -21.10 11.88
C ILE A 696 -10.95 -21.68 11.50
N ASP A 697 -11.52 -22.44 12.41
CA ASP A 697 -12.88 -22.93 12.29
C ASP A 697 -13.67 -22.52 13.54
N THR A 698 -14.77 -21.79 13.35
CA THR A 698 -15.66 -21.32 14.42
C THR A 698 -17.06 -21.96 14.31
N SER A 699 -18.01 -21.58 15.17
CA SER A 699 -19.37 -22.16 15.19
C SER A 699 -20.43 -21.23 14.57
N TYR A 700 -21.53 -20.96 15.28
CA TYR A 700 -22.68 -20.15 14.85
C TYR A 700 -22.72 -18.77 15.53
N SER A 701 -21.63 -18.37 16.17
CA SER A 701 -21.43 -17.10 16.89
C SER A 701 -21.13 -15.95 15.92
N ASN A 702 -21.32 -14.70 16.37
CA ASN A 702 -20.98 -13.50 15.58
C ASN A 702 -19.48 -13.21 15.76
N ASP A 703 -18.64 -13.74 14.89
CA ASP A 703 -17.20 -13.80 15.13
C ASP A 703 -16.46 -12.57 14.60
N GLN A 704 -15.40 -12.18 15.31
CA GLN A 704 -14.46 -11.14 14.90
C GLN A 704 -13.09 -11.77 14.71
N ILE A 705 -12.68 -11.94 13.46
CA ILE A 705 -11.45 -12.63 13.09
C ILE A 705 -10.53 -11.63 12.37
N MET A 706 -9.35 -11.37 12.93
CA MET A 706 -8.34 -10.51 12.33
C MET A 706 -6.99 -11.21 12.31
N VAL A 707 -6.48 -11.49 11.12
CA VAL A 707 -5.29 -12.35 10.95
C VAL A 707 -4.27 -11.73 10.01
N GLY A 708 -2.98 -11.96 10.29
CA GLY A 708 -1.87 -11.39 9.52
C GLY A 708 -1.68 -11.99 8.12
N ASN A 709 -0.49 -11.82 7.56
CA ASN A 709 -0.12 -12.30 6.22
C ASN A 709 0.06 -13.83 6.18
N GLY A 710 0.07 -14.41 4.98
CA GLY A 710 0.13 -15.84 4.73
C GLY A 710 -1.24 -16.45 4.43
N ASN A 711 -1.28 -17.61 3.77
CA ASN A 711 -2.52 -18.22 3.31
C ASN A 711 -3.42 -18.67 4.47
N LYS A 712 -4.62 -18.11 4.58
CA LYS A 712 -5.59 -18.45 5.63
C LYS A 712 -6.62 -19.47 5.15
N VAL A 713 -7.11 -20.30 6.08
CA VAL A 713 -8.28 -21.14 5.87
C VAL A 713 -9.26 -20.85 7.00
N ILE A 714 -10.26 -20.03 6.71
CA ILE A 714 -11.25 -19.58 7.70
C ILE A 714 -12.60 -20.17 7.33
N ARG A 715 -13.24 -20.87 8.26
CA ARG A 715 -14.63 -21.26 8.08
C ARG A 715 -15.48 -20.94 9.30
N THR A 716 -16.58 -20.28 9.05
CA THR A 716 -17.61 -20.00 10.05
C THR A 716 -18.88 -20.76 9.64
N TYR A 717 -19.67 -21.23 10.60
CA TYR A 717 -20.82 -22.09 10.34
C TYR A 717 -22.17 -21.36 10.50
N GLY A 718 -22.13 -20.07 10.85
CA GLY A 718 -23.23 -19.10 10.97
C GLY A 718 -22.77 -17.87 11.77
N GLY A 719 -23.69 -16.97 12.10
CA GLY A 719 -23.42 -15.72 12.79
C GLY A 719 -23.01 -14.57 11.87
N ASN A 720 -23.18 -13.33 12.34
CA ASN A 720 -22.79 -12.12 11.62
C ASN A 720 -21.29 -11.89 11.82
N ASP A 721 -20.48 -12.47 10.93
CA ASP A 721 -19.03 -12.51 11.09
C ASP A 721 -18.33 -11.30 10.45
N SER A 722 -17.27 -10.83 11.07
CA SER A 722 -16.33 -9.85 10.52
C SER A 722 -14.94 -10.49 10.43
N ILE A 723 -14.47 -10.68 9.20
CA ILE A 723 -13.21 -11.35 8.88
C ILE A 723 -12.31 -10.35 8.15
N ILE A 724 -11.12 -10.12 8.68
CA ILE A 724 -10.06 -9.31 8.07
C ILE A 724 -8.80 -10.15 7.98
N THR A 725 -8.23 -10.26 6.79
CA THR A 725 -6.99 -11.00 6.55
C THR A 725 -5.93 -10.10 5.92
N GLY A 726 -4.65 -10.40 6.14
CA GLY A 726 -3.53 -9.80 5.42
C GLY A 726 -3.35 -10.37 4.00
N ASN A 727 -2.15 -10.22 3.46
CA ASN A 727 -1.80 -10.76 2.14
C ASN A 727 -1.73 -12.29 2.18
N GLY A 728 -2.04 -12.96 1.08
CA GLY A 728 -1.98 -14.41 0.92
C GLY A 728 -3.16 -14.93 0.11
N ASN A 729 -3.08 -16.19 -0.34
CA ASN A 729 -4.20 -16.85 -1.01
C ASN A 729 -5.12 -17.45 0.05
N ASN A 730 -6.16 -16.71 0.43
CA ASN A 730 -7.05 -17.08 1.52
C ASN A 730 -8.24 -17.89 1.02
N TYR A 731 -8.66 -18.88 1.81
CA TYR A 731 -9.91 -19.60 1.65
C TYR A 731 -10.84 -19.23 2.80
N ILE A 732 -11.95 -18.55 2.48
CA ILE A 732 -12.93 -18.07 3.44
C ILE A 732 -14.28 -18.67 3.07
N ASP A 733 -14.89 -19.41 3.98
CA ASP A 733 -16.20 -20.05 3.78
C ASP A 733 -17.10 -19.81 4.98
N THR A 734 -17.94 -18.78 4.88
CA THR A 734 -18.96 -18.43 5.87
C THR A 734 -20.32 -19.07 5.53
N ALA A 735 -20.41 -19.80 4.41
CA ALA A 735 -21.63 -20.37 3.84
C ALA A 735 -21.71 -21.90 4.00
N ARG A 736 -20.88 -22.49 4.86
CA ARG A 736 -20.56 -23.93 4.87
C ARG A 736 -21.75 -24.88 5.03
N ASN A 737 -22.88 -24.40 5.54
CA ASN A 737 -24.08 -25.21 5.70
C ASN A 737 -25.01 -25.28 4.48
N ARG A 738 -24.84 -24.45 3.42
CA ARG A 738 -25.52 -24.51 2.10
C ARG A 738 -27.04 -24.77 2.06
N THR A 739 -27.72 -24.89 3.20
CA THR A 739 -29.17 -25.00 3.32
C THR A 739 -29.70 -23.58 3.40
N GLU A 740 -29.96 -23.05 2.21
CA GLU A 740 -30.82 -21.91 1.87
C GLU A 740 -31.83 -21.63 3.01
N GLY A 741 -31.65 -20.51 3.76
CA GLY A 741 -32.68 -20.03 4.69
C GLY A 741 -32.25 -19.22 5.92
N SER A 742 -30.97 -19.20 6.31
CA SER A 742 -30.50 -18.36 7.42
C SER A 742 -29.21 -17.63 7.05
N GLY A 743 -29.32 -16.55 6.28
CA GLY A 743 -28.19 -15.68 5.99
C GLY A 743 -27.89 -14.81 7.20
N ASN A 744 -26.66 -14.79 7.67
CA ASN A 744 -26.17 -13.77 8.57
C ASN A 744 -25.31 -12.81 7.73
N THR A 745 -25.36 -11.52 8.03
CA THR A 745 -24.59 -10.51 7.30
C THR A 745 -23.13 -10.67 7.65
N VAL A 746 -22.28 -10.95 6.65
CA VAL A 746 -20.84 -11.05 6.84
C VAL A 746 -20.11 -9.84 6.28
N LYS A 747 -18.97 -9.52 6.90
CA LYS A 747 -17.97 -8.60 6.39
C LYS A 747 -16.68 -9.37 6.16
N VAL A 748 -16.20 -9.40 4.93
CA VAL A 748 -14.93 -10.04 4.57
C VAL A 748 -14.04 -9.01 3.89
N ILE A 749 -12.87 -8.74 4.46
CA ILE A 749 -11.83 -7.91 3.86
C ILE A 749 -10.54 -8.74 3.75
N THR A 750 -9.95 -8.80 2.56
CA THR A 750 -8.67 -9.49 2.33
C THR A 750 -7.60 -8.54 1.79
N GLY A 751 -6.33 -8.88 2.02
CA GLY A 751 -5.19 -8.23 1.41
C GLY A 751 -4.96 -8.69 -0.03
N SER A 752 -3.75 -8.52 -0.56
CA SER A 752 -3.39 -9.04 -1.88
C SER A 752 -3.28 -10.57 -1.88
N GLY A 753 -3.68 -11.22 -2.95
CA GLY A 753 -3.59 -12.67 -3.14
C GLY A 753 -4.77 -13.21 -3.95
N ASN A 754 -4.69 -14.48 -4.36
CA ASN A 754 -5.78 -15.13 -5.07
C ASN A 754 -6.74 -15.74 -4.05
N ASP A 755 -7.74 -14.97 -3.62
CA ASP A 755 -8.66 -15.39 -2.56
C ASP A 755 -9.85 -16.18 -3.11
N ILE A 756 -10.36 -17.09 -2.29
CA ILE A 756 -11.61 -17.81 -2.53
C ILE A 756 -12.57 -17.52 -1.39
N ILE A 757 -13.68 -16.87 -1.69
CA ILE A 757 -14.66 -16.42 -0.69
C ILE A 757 -16.03 -17.01 -1.00
N TYR A 758 -16.65 -17.66 -0.01
CA TYR A 758 -18.04 -18.10 -0.04
C TYR A 758 -18.84 -17.40 1.06
N SER A 759 -19.87 -16.65 0.67
CA SER A 759 -20.82 -16.00 1.59
C SER A 759 -22.26 -16.50 1.38
N GLY A 760 -23.15 -16.18 2.33
CA GLY A 760 -24.49 -16.75 2.44
C GLY A 760 -25.60 -15.83 1.93
N ALA A 761 -26.86 -16.22 2.12
CA ALA A 761 -28.07 -15.57 1.58
C ALA A 761 -28.39 -14.13 2.06
N SER A 762 -27.52 -13.48 2.84
CA SER A 762 -27.78 -12.20 3.50
C SER A 762 -27.06 -11.05 2.82
N ASN A 763 -27.33 -9.81 3.25
CA ASN A 763 -26.64 -8.65 2.70
C ASN A 763 -25.19 -8.66 3.19
N ASP A 764 -24.26 -8.97 2.30
CA ASP A 764 -22.84 -9.16 2.64
C ASP A 764 -21.96 -8.01 2.12
N LEU A 765 -20.86 -7.74 2.83
CA LEU A 765 -19.81 -6.80 2.43
C LEU A 765 -18.53 -7.59 2.18
N ILE A 766 -18.08 -7.64 0.92
CA ILE A 766 -16.87 -8.34 0.51
C ILE A 766 -15.93 -7.35 -0.18
N GLU A 767 -14.75 -7.14 0.38
CA GLU A 767 -13.67 -6.37 -0.23
C GLU A 767 -12.43 -7.26 -0.36
N ALA A 768 -12.20 -7.81 -1.55
CA ALA A 768 -10.97 -8.54 -1.84
C ALA A 768 -9.90 -7.59 -2.39
N GLY A 769 -8.64 -7.82 -2.03
CA GLY A 769 -7.51 -7.04 -2.53
C GLY A 769 -7.17 -7.35 -3.98
N GLU A 770 -5.92 -7.03 -4.36
CA GLU A 770 -5.36 -7.43 -5.66
C GLU A 770 -5.20 -8.95 -5.76
N GLY A 771 -5.13 -9.48 -6.98
CA GLY A 771 -4.99 -10.92 -7.26
C GLY A 771 -6.19 -11.49 -8.01
N ASP A 772 -6.06 -12.72 -8.50
CA ASP A 772 -7.16 -13.40 -9.21
C ASP A 772 -8.14 -13.99 -8.19
N ASN A 773 -9.15 -13.21 -7.77
CA ASN A 773 -10.08 -13.62 -6.72
C ASN A 773 -11.25 -14.43 -7.29
N THR A 774 -11.77 -15.37 -6.49
CA THR A 774 -13.00 -16.10 -6.79
C THR A 774 -14.01 -15.90 -5.67
N ILE A 775 -15.14 -15.27 -5.98
CA ILE A 775 -16.15 -14.90 -4.98
C ILE A 775 -17.47 -15.55 -5.33
N TYR A 776 -18.08 -16.22 -4.35
CA TYR A 776 -19.43 -16.75 -4.42
C TYR A 776 -20.28 -16.07 -3.35
N SER A 777 -21.17 -15.17 -3.78
CA SER A 777 -22.12 -14.46 -2.92
C SER A 777 -23.52 -14.86 -3.33
N TYR A 778 -24.23 -15.59 -2.46
CA TYR A 778 -25.55 -16.15 -2.76
C TYR A 778 -26.64 -15.26 -2.16
N GLY A 779 -27.75 -14.97 -2.84
CA GLY A 779 -28.86 -14.20 -2.23
C GLY A 779 -28.48 -12.76 -1.88
N GLY A 780 -29.22 -12.10 -0.99
CA GLY A 780 -28.76 -10.84 -0.35
C GLY A 780 -28.64 -9.58 -1.21
N ASN A 781 -28.60 -8.40 -0.57
CA ASN A 781 -28.10 -7.19 -1.22
C ASN A 781 -26.61 -7.05 -0.91
N ASP A 782 -25.76 -7.49 -1.84
CA ASP A 782 -24.34 -7.62 -1.59
C ASP A 782 -23.55 -6.48 -2.18
N TYR A 783 -22.54 -6.03 -1.44
CA TYR A 783 -21.48 -5.16 -1.95
C TYR A 783 -20.21 -5.99 -2.09
N ILE A 784 -19.71 -6.08 -3.32
CA ILE A 784 -18.49 -6.80 -3.67
C ILE A 784 -17.54 -5.82 -4.32
N LYS A 785 -16.33 -5.71 -3.77
CA LYS A 785 -15.24 -4.95 -4.35
C LYS A 785 -14.01 -5.83 -4.50
N THR A 786 -13.33 -5.78 -5.63
CA THR A 786 -12.02 -6.41 -5.85
C THR A 786 -10.98 -5.40 -6.29
N GLY A 787 -9.70 -5.72 -6.08
CA GLY A 787 -8.56 -4.97 -6.61
C GLY A 787 -8.26 -5.30 -8.08
N ASP A 788 -7.02 -5.08 -8.50
CA ASP A 788 -6.53 -5.50 -9.82
C ASP A 788 -6.30 -7.02 -9.86
N GLY A 789 -6.66 -7.69 -10.95
CA GLY A 789 -6.58 -9.14 -11.10
C GLY A 789 -7.58 -9.67 -12.11
N ASN A 790 -7.56 -10.98 -12.40
CA ASN A 790 -8.60 -11.62 -13.20
C ASN A 790 -9.63 -12.25 -12.26
N ASP A 791 -10.61 -11.47 -11.86
CA ASP A 791 -11.58 -11.87 -10.85
C ASP A 791 -12.72 -12.72 -11.44
N ASN A 792 -13.25 -13.64 -10.64
CA ASN A 792 -14.35 -14.52 -10.99
C ASN A 792 -15.44 -14.42 -9.92
N ILE A 793 -16.46 -13.59 -10.19
CA ILE A 793 -17.49 -13.21 -9.23
C ILE A 793 -18.82 -13.85 -9.61
N HIS A 794 -19.35 -14.67 -8.71
CA HIS A 794 -20.65 -15.34 -8.79
C HIS A 794 -21.57 -14.79 -7.71
N ALA A 795 -22.21 -13.66 -8.01
CA ALA A 795 -23.12 -12.92 -7.14
C ALA A 795 -24.59 -13.25 -7.47
N TYR A 796 -24.94 -14.54 -7.48
CA TYR A 796 -26.29 -15.02 -7.78
C TYR A 796 -26.57 -16.35 -7.04
N SER A 797 -27.82 -16.59 -6.67
CA SER A 797 -28.29 -17.83 -6.06
C SER A 797 -28.64 -18.89 -7.12
N SER A 798 -28.44 -20.17 -6.75
CA SER A 798 -28.96 -21.30 -7.53
C SER A 798 -30.48 -21.33 -7.61
N ASN A 799 -31.17 -20.72 -6.64
CA ASN A 799 -32.61 -20.61 -6.59
C ASN A 799 -33.02 -19.15 -6.82
N ARG A 800 -33.65 -18.89 -7.98
CA ARG A 800 -34.12 -17.57 -8.40
C ARG A 800 -34.95 -16.83 -7.35
N ASN A 801 -35.69 -17.54 -6.50
CA ASN A 801 -36.53 -16.91 -5.48
C ASN A 801 -35.71 -16.26 -4.36
N ASP A 802 -34.47 -16.71 -4.14
CA ASP A 802 -33.60 -16.16 -3.08
C ASP A 802 -32.96 -14.83 -3.52
N ASP A 803 -32.92 -14.58 -4.83
CA ASP A 803 -32.41 -13.33 -5.43
C ASP A 803 -33.51 -12.33 -5.77
N LEU A 804 -34.79 -12.68 -5.63
CA LEU A 804 -35.89 -11.83 -6.09
C LEU A 804 -36.02 -10.58 -5.21
N GLY A 805 -35.59 -9.43 -5.74
CA GLY A 805 -35.54 -8.14 -5.03
C GLY A 805 -34.22 -7.86 -4.29
N ALA A 806 -33.18 -8.66 -4.54
CA ALA A 806 -31.89 -8.59 -3.86
C ALA A 806 -30.80 -8.07 -4.82
N THR A 807 -30.49 -6.77 -4.75
CA THR A 807 -29.60 -6.04 -5.67
C THR A 807 -28.12 -6.28 -5.37
N LYS A 808 -27.28 -6.42 -6.40
CA LYS A 808 -25.83 -6.58 -6.27
C LYS A 808 -25.10 -5.31 -6.69
N GLN A 809 -24.14 -4.86 -5.87
CA GLN A 809 -23.19 -3.84 -6.24
C GLN A 809 -21.80 -4.48 -6.37
N VAL A 810 -21.28 -4.56 -7.59
CA VAL A 810 -19.98 -5.15 -7.89
C VAL A 810 -19.06 -4.08 -8.44
N VAL A 811 -17.90 -3.90 -7.80
CA VAL A 811 -16.84 -2.98 -8.22
C VAL A 811 -15.56 -3.79 -8.42
N THR A 812 -14.97 -3.77 -9.60
CA THR A 812 -13.73 -4.51 -9.89
C THR A 812 -12.63 -3.56 -10.36
N GLY A 813 -11.37 -3.90 -10.10
CA GLY A 813 -10.20 -3.17 -10.60
C GLY A 813 -9.90 -3.47 -12.06
N ASN A 814 -8.61 -3.43 -12.40
CA ASN A 814 -8.15 -3.78 -13.75
C ASN A 814 -7.95 -5.30 -13.91
N GLY A 815 -8.13 -5.81 -15.11
CA GLY A 815 -7.84 -7.19 -15.48
C GLY A 815 -8.98 -7.87 -16.26
N ARG A 816 -8.93 -9.19 -16.39
CA ARG A 816 -9.94 -9.95 -17.14
C ARG A 816 -10.97 -10.57 -16.19
N ASP A 817 -12.02 -9.81 -15.89
CA ASP A 817 -13.01 -10.22 -14.90
C ASP A 817 -14.19 -10.94 -15.52
N SER A 818 -14.68 -11.97 -14.84
CA SER A 818 -15.93 -12.66 -15.14
C SER A 818 -16.92 -12.40 -14.00
N ILE A 819 -18.00 -11.67 -14.30
CA ILE A 819 -18.96 -11.18 -13.33
C ILE A 819 -20.34 -11.73 -13.69
N TYR A 820 -20.95 -12.42 -12.73
CA TYR A 820 -22.31 -12.95 -12.83
C TYR A 820 -23.13 -12.38 -11.67
N THR A 821 -24.15 -11.58 -11.96
CA THR A 821 -25.01 -10.97 -10.95
C THR A 821 -26.40 -11.60 -10.92
N SER A 822 -27.30 -11.07 -10.09
CA SER A 822 -28.57 -11.68 -9.74
C SER A 822 -29.66 -11.50 -10.80
N TYR A 823 -30.91 -11.82 -10.43
CA TYR A 823 -32.12 -11.55 -11.21
C TYR A 823 -32.84 -10.27 -10.72
N SER A 824 -32.09 -9.31 -10.18
CA SER A 824 -32.59 -8.03 -9.65
C SER A 824 -31.87 -6.86 -10.31
N SER A 825 -32.15 -5.63 -9.86
CA SER A 825 -31.43 -4.43 -10.32
C SER A 825 -30.01 -4.43 -9.79
N ASP A 826 -29.04 -4.61 -10.66
CA ASP A 826 -27.64 -4.71 -10.27
C ASP A 826 -26.80 -3.52 -10.79
N LEU A 827 -25.76 -3.16 -10.04
CA LEU A 827 -24.75 -2.16 -10.41
C LEU A 827 -23.41 -2.85 -10.56
N VAL A 828 -22.83 -2.81 -11.76
CA VAL A 828 -21.48 -3.30 -12.05
C VAL A 828 -20.61 -2.13 -12.52
N ILE A 829 -19.51 -1.89 -11.83
CA ILE A 829 -18.48 -0.91 -12.22
C ILE A 829 -17.15 -1.67 -12.31
N ALA A 830 -16.55 -1.70 -13.49
CA ALA A 830 -15.34 -2.47 -13.73
C ALA A 830 -14.24 -1.59 -14.34
N GLY A 831 -12.98 -1.78 -13.93
CA GLY A 831 -11.83 -1.06 -14.45
C GLY A 831 -11.43 -1.49 -15.87
N ASP A 832 -10.17 -1.23 -16.24
CA ASP A 832 -9.63 -1.58 -17.56
C ASP A 832 -9.36 -3.08 -17.70
N GLY A 833 -9.23 -3.58 -18.93
CA GLY A 833 -9.07 -5.00 -19.27
C GLY A 833 -10.38 -5.66 -19.73
N ASP A 834 -10.28 -6.77 -20.47
CA ASP A 834 -11.44 -7.44 -21.07
C ASP A 834 -12.44 -7.96 -20.02
N LYS A 835 -13.66 -7.45 -19.96
CA LYS A 835 -14.70 -7.94 -19.03
C LYS A 835 -15.65 -8.96 -19.67
N ARG A 836 -16.14 -9.91 -18.88
CA ARG A 836 -17.30 -10.76 -19.20
C ARG A 836 -18.36 -10.57 -18.14
N ILE A 837 -19.44 -9.87 -18.49
CA ILE A 837 -20.48 -9.48 -17.55
C ILE A 837 -21.80 -10.13 -17.97
N TYR A 838 -22.41 -10.87 -17.05
CA TYR A 838 -23.74 -11.44 -17.19
C TYR A 838 -24.60 -10.93 -16.05
N THR A 839 -25.64 -10.15 -16.39
CA THR A 839 -26.72 -9.84 -15.45
C THR A 839 -27.93 -10.68 -15.87
N TYR A 840 -28.49 -11.49 -14.96
CA TYR A 840 -29.56 -12.42 -15.31
C TYR A 840 -30.96 -11.77 -15.29
N GLY A 841 -31.00 -10.44 -15.08
CA GLY A 841 -32.11 -9.54 -15.37
C GLY A 841 -33.01 -9.21 -14.17
N GLY A 842 -33.26 -7.91 -13.96
CA GLY A 842 -34.23 -7.30 -13.04
C GLY A 842 -34.65 -5.89 -13.52
N ALA A 843 -35.21 -5.04 -12.63
CA ALA A 843 -35.90 -3.77 -12.98
C ALA A 843 -35.06 -2.66 -13.64
N LEU A 844 -33.76 -2.59 -13.35
CA LEU A 844 -32.82 -1.63 -13.92
C LEU A 844 -31.39 -2.08 -13.60
N ASP A 845 -30.64 -2.48 -14.62
CA ASP A 845 -29.22 -2.81 -14.49
C ASP A 845 -28.35 -1.65 -14.98
N ILE A 846 -27.27 -1.37 -14.27
CA ILE A 846 -26.26 -0.36 -14.64
C ILE A 846 -24.91 -1.06 -14.76
N VAL A 847 -24.33 -1.04 -15.96
CA VAL A 847 -23.01 -1.61 -16.23
C VAL A 847 -22.08 -0.51 -16.74
N GLN A 848 -20.97 -0.30 -16.05
CA GLN A 848 -19.90 0.61 -16.44
C GLN A 848 -18.59 -0.16 -16.51
N THR A 849 -17.87 -0.04 -17.62
CA THR A 849 -16.56 -0.68 -17.80
C THR A 849 -15.52 0.33 -18.28
N GLY A 850 -14.25 0.10 -17.95
CA GLY A 850 -13.10 0.81 -18.50
C GLY A 850 -12.78 0.37 -19.93
N ASN A 851 -11.53 0.61 -20.35
CA ASN A 851 -11.04 0.21 -21.65
C ASN A 851 -10.85 -1.31 -21.71
N GLY A 852 -11.19 -1.97 -22.82
CA GLY A 852 -11.05 -3.41 -23.01
C GLY A 852 -12.03 -3.96 -24.02
N ASN A 853 -11.83 -5.19 -24.51
CA ASN A 853 -12.83 -5.84 -25.36
C ASN A 853 -13.88 -6.50 -24.45
N ASN A 854 -14.90 -5.74 -24.07
CA ASN A 854 -15.89 -6.19 -23.10
C ASN A 854 -17.00 -7.01 -23.76
N TYR A 855 -17.37 -8.14 -23.15
CA TYR A 855 -18.56 -8.90 -23.49
C TYR A 855 -19.60 -8.69 -22.38
N ILE A 856 -20.73 -8.08 -22.71
CA ILE A 856 -21.81 -7.78 -21.77
C ILE A 856 -23.09 -8.44 -22.28
N ASP A 857 -23.68 -9.33 -21.47
CA ASP A 857 -24.94 -10.01 -21.79
C ASP A 857 -25.92 -9.85 -20.63
N THR A 858 -26.75 -8.82 -20.71
CA THR A 858 -27.88 -8.60 -19.79
C THR A 858 -29.15 -9.32 -20.26
N ALA A 859 -29.02 -10.14 -21.32
CA ALA A 859 -30.10 -10.83 -22.01
C ALA A 859 -30.05 -12.36 -21.83
N ALA A 860 -29.30 -12.86 -20.85
CA ALA A 860 -28.98 -14.29 -20.71
C ALA A 860 -30.21 -15.22 -20.68
N ASN A 861 -31.40 -14.70 -20.33
CA ASN A 861 -32.69 -15.41 -20.38
C ASN A 861 -33.62 -14.88 -21.49
N ARG A 862 -33.15 -14.94 -22.76
CA ARG A 862 -33.82 -14.49 -24.01
C ARG A 862 -35.30 -14.93 -24.23
N LEU A 863 -35.83 -15.83 -23.39
CA LEU A 863 -37.09 -16.56 -23.57
C LEU A 863 -38.23 -16.16 -22.60
N LEU A 864 -37.96 -15.34 -21.59
CA LEU A 864 -38.98 -14.85 -20.66
C LEU A 864 -39.11 -13.34 -20.87
N GLY A 865 -40.15 -12.89 -21.57
CA GLY A 865 -40.38 -11.50 -21.98
C GLY A 865 -40.61 -10.51 -20.83
N SER A 866 -39.67 -10.43 -19.89
CA SER A 866 -39.59 -9.51 -18.74
C SER A 866 -38.15 -9.04 -18.61
N GLY A 867 -37.67 -8.28 -19.58
CA GLY A 867 -36.46 -7.49 -19.41
C GLY A 867 -36.87 -6.07 -19.10
N ASP A 868 -36.12 -5.40 -18.22
CA ASP A 868 -36.32 -3.98 -17.90
C ASP A 868 -35.12 -3.17 -18.40
N ARG A 869 -35.20 -1.84 -18.28
CA ARG A 869 -34.25 -0.88 -18.86
C ARG A 869 -32.82 -1.15 -18.38
N THR A 870 -31.86 -1.22 -19.29
CA THR A 870 -30.42 -1.32 -18.96
C THR A 870 -29.71 -0.01 -19.29
N MET A 871 -28.75 0.40 -18.45
CA MET A 871 -27.79 1.45 -18.79
C MET A 871 -26.40 0.83 -18.90
N ILE A 872 -25.81 0.89 -20.10
CA ILE A 872 -24.47 0.37 -20.36
C ILE A 872 -23.57 1.52 -20.79
N LYS A 873 -22.41 1.64 -20.15
CA LYS A 873 -21.32 2.51 -20.58
C LYS A 873 -20.02 1.72 -20.64
N THR A 874 -19.34 1.72 -21.78
CA THR A 874 -18.02 1.10 -21.93
C THR A 874 -16.95 2.14 -22.27
N GLY A 875 -15.69 1.80 -21.99
CA GLY A 875 -14.52 2.55 -22.47
C GLY A 875 -14.14 2.14 -23.91
N ASP A 876 -12.90 2.45 -24.30
CA ASP A 876 -12.38 2.06 -25.62
C ASP A 876 -12.15 0.54 -25.71
N GLY A 877 -12.36 -0.05 -26.88
CA GLY A 877 -12.17 -1.47 -27.18
C GLY A 877 -13.24 -2.00 -28.11
N ASN A 878 -13.09 -3.23 -28.62
CA ASN A 878 -14.12 -3.86 -29.45
C ASN A 878 -15.11 -4.59 -28.55
N ASN A 879 -16.21 -3.94 -28.20
CA ASN A 879 -17.19 -4.44 -27.25
C ASN A 879 -18.28 -5.26 -27.96
N ILE A 880 -18.79 -6.28 -27.27
CA ILE A 880 -19.95 -7.07 -27.70
C ILE A 880 -21.01 -6.94 -26.62
N ILE A 881 -22.16 -6.38 -26.99
CA ILE A 881 -23.25 -6.07 -26.06
C ILE A 881 -24.52 -6.80 -26.50
N HIS A 882 -25.13 -7.52 -25.57
CA HIS A 882 -26.47 -8.10 -25.72
C HIS A 882 -27.36 -7.56 -24.61
N THR A 883 -28.38 -6.79 -24.97
CA THR A 883 -29.38 -6.29 -24.01
C THR A 883 -30.72 -7.01 -24.15
N SER A 884 -31.63 -6.75 -23.22
CA SER A 884 -32.93 -7.43 -23.17
C SER A 884 -33.90 -6.89 -24.23
N ARG A 885 -35.21 -7.13 -24.06
CA ARG A 885 -36.27 -6.56 -24.93
C ARG A 885 -36.83 -5.22 -24.42
N ALA A 886 -36.12 -4.59 -23.50
CA ALA A 886 -36.57 -3.38 -22.83
C ALA A 886 -36.05 -2.13 -23.54
N ASP A 887 -36.46 -0.97 -23.03
CA ASP A 887 -35.86 0.30 -23.44
C ASP A 887 -34.46 0.41 -22.82
N ASP A 888 -33.39 0.29 -23.61
CA ASP A 888 -32.02 0.34 -23.13
C ASP A 888 -31.29 1.66 -23.51
N HIS A 889 -30.28 2.04 -22.73
CA HIS A 889 -29.38 3.14 -23.03
C HIS A 889 -27.94 2.62 -23.06
N ILE A 890 -27.33 2.64 -24.25
CA ILE A 890 -26.03 2.03 -24.53
C ILE A 890 -25.10 3.12 -25.05
N VAL A 891 -23.98 3.32 -24.37
CA VAL A 891 -22.91 4.22 -24.79
C VAL A 891 -21.60 3.44 -24.82
N THR A 892 -20.92 3.42 -25.96
CA THR A 892 -19.60 2.79 -26.09
C THR A 892 -18.51 3.81 -26.41
N GLY A 893 -17.25 3.40 -26.23
CA GLY A 893 -16.06 4.21 -26.50
C GLY A 893 -15.59 4.09 -27.96
N ASN A 894 -14.29 4.26 -28.21
CA ASN A 894 -13.72 3.96 -29.52
C ASN A 894 -13.43 2.46 -29.66
N GLY A 895 -13.66 1.88 -30.84
CA GLY A 895 -13.40 0.49 -31.18
C GLY A 895 -14.48 -0.01 -32.13
N ASN A 896 -14.30 -1.20 -32.73
CA ASN A 896 -15.34 -1.77 -33.58
C ASN A 896 -16.32 -2.56 -32.70
N ASP A 897 -17.43 -1.92 -32.32
CA ASP A 897 -18.40 -2.48 -31.41
C ASP A 897 -19.47 -3.29 -32.13
N THR A 898 -20.01 -4.30 -31.45
CA THR A 898 -21.16 -5.08 -31.92
C THR A 898 -22.26 -5.05 -30.87
N ILE A 899 -23.37 -4.41 -31.22
CA ILE A 899 -24.48 -4.15 -30.29
C ILE A 899 -25.72 -4.91 -30.76
N TYR A 900 -26.27 -5.74 -29.89
CA TYR A 900 -27.55 -6.43 -30.05
C TYR A 900 -28.55 -5.90 -29.01
N ALA A 901 -29.27 -4.85 -29.38
CA ALA A 901 -30.33 -4.26 -28.58
C ALA A 901 -31.69 -4.83 -29.04
N TYR A 902 -32.14 -5.93 -28.42
CA TYR A 902 -33.23 -6.75 -28.98
C TYR A 902 -34.62 -6.11 -28.82
N GLY A 903 -35.02 -5.16 -29.67
CA GLY A 903 -36.32 -4.47 -29.57
C GLY A 903 -36.33 -3.43 -28.44
N GLY A 904 -37.50 -2.93 -28.02
CA GLY A 904 -37.58 -1.81 -27.06
C GLY A 904 -37.30 -0.44 -27.70
N ASN A 905 -37.47 0.65 -26.95
CA ASN A 905 -37.11 2.01 -27.40
C ASN A 905 -35.71 2.35 -26.91
N ASN A 906 -34.69 2.09 -27.74
CA ASN A 906 -33.30 2.21 -27.32
C ASN A 906 -32.68 3.57 -27.65
N ILE A 907 -31.72 3.98 -26.84
CA ILE A 907 -30.76 5.04 -27.12
C ILE A 907 -29.39 4.38 -27.25
N ILE A 908 -28.77 4.50 -28.42
CA ILE A 908 -27.49 3.87 -28.73
C ILE A 908 -26.54 4.95 -29.24
N GLU A 909 -25.39 5.10 -28.59
CA GLU A 909 -24.28 5.98 -28.99
C GLU A 909 -23.01 5.11 -29.06
N SER A 910 -22.55 4.73 -30.26
CA SER A 910 -21.46 3.74 -30.39
C SER A 910 -20.03 4.31 -30.49
N GLY A 911 -19.88 5.63 -30.46
CA GLY A 911 -18.56 6.25 -30.34
C GLY A 911 -17.78 6.27 -31.67
N GLY A 912 -16.67 5.55 -31.79
CA GLY A 912 -15.86 5.63 -33.00
C GLY A 912 -15.18 4.33 -33.36
N GLY A 913 -15.33 3.85 -34.57
CA GLY A 913 -14.86 2.57 -35.08
C GLY A 913 -15.76 2.13 -36.22
N ASN A 914 -15.66 0.89 -36.68
CA ASN A 914 -16.63 0.36 -37.65
C ASN A 914 -17.62 -0.53 -36.89
N ASP A 915 -18.71 0.07 -36.46
CA ASP A 915 -19.66 -0.53 -35.55
C ASP A 915 -20.75 -1.32 -36.27
N VAL A 916 -21.28 -2.34 -35.60
CA VAL A 916 -22.41 -3.13 -36.09
C VAL A 916 -23.53 -3.12 -35.06
N ILE A 917 -24.64 -2.46 -35.40
CA ILE A 917 -25.76 -2.23 -34.50
C ILE A 917 -27.00 -2.98 -35.00
N TYR A 918 -27.51 -3.89 -34.17
CA TYR A 918 -28.75 -4.63 -34.37
C TYR A 918 -29.77 -4.19 -33.32
N ALA A 919 -30.66 -3.25 -33.67
CA ALA A 919 -31.71 -2.74 -32.77
C ALA A 919 -33.03 -3.56 -32.84
N TYR A 920 -33.09 -4.61 -33.68
CA TYR A 920 -34.28 -5.43 -33.87
C TYR A 920 -34.30 -6.70 -33.01
N ASP A 921 -35.50 -7.18 -32.67
CA ASP A 921 -35.75 -8.49 -32.07
C ASP A 921 -35.64 -9.62 -33.12
N LEU A 922 -35.24 -10.81 -32.67
CA LEU A 922 -35.24 -12.03 -33.46
C LEU A 922 -36.59 -12.31 -34.12
N ASP A 923 -37.70 -11.94 -33.46
CA ASP A 923 -39.02 -11.82 -34.10
C ASP A 923 -39.38 -10.35 -34.35
N ARG A 924 -38.98 -9.86 -35.52
CA ARG A 924 -39.25 -8.48 -35.97
C ARG A 924 -40.70 -8.02 -35.87
N ASN A 925 -41.69 -8.94 -35.78
CA ASN A 925 -43.08 -8.52 -35.57
C ASN A 925 -43.30 -7.85 -34.22
N ASN A 926 -42.43 -8.08 -33.24
CA ASN A 926 -42.47 -7.47 -31.92
C ASN A 926 -42.01 -6.01 -31.92
N ASP A 927 -41.41 -5.54 -33.01
CA ASP A 927 -40.76 -4.22 -33.05
C ASP A 927 -41.56 -3.14 -33.80
N LYS A 928 -42.80 -3.42 -34.20
CA LYS A 928 -43.60 -2.52 -35.06
C LYS A 928 -43.97 -1.18 -34.39
N ASP A 929 -43.90 -1.11 -33.07
CA ASP A 929 -44.23 0.04 -32.25
C ASP A 929 -43.02 0.61 -31.49
N LYS A 930 -41.81 0.17 -31.83
CA LYS A 930 -40.57 0.54 -31.15
C LYS A 930 -39.88 1.71 -31.84
N VAL A 931 -39.27 2.58 -31.06
CA VAL A 931 -38.67 3.85 -31.51
C VAL A 931 -37.27 3.93 -30.98
N ASN A 932 -36.27 3.87 -31.86
CA ASN A 932 -34.86 3.92 -31.47
C ASN A 932 -34.22 5.24 -31.89
N TYR A 933 -33.29 5.71 -31.05
CA TYR A 933 -32.33 6.74 -31.39
C TYR A 933 -30.95 6.09 -31.47
N ILE A 934 -30.33 6.14 -32.64
CA ILE A 934 -29.04 5.49 -32.91
C ILE A 934 -28.09 6.54 -33.48
N ASP A 935 -26.99 6.79 -32.78
CA ASP A 935 -25.83 7.54 -33.24
C ASP A 935 -24.63 6.59 -33.33
N ALA A 936 -24.25 6.24 -34.56
CA ALA A 936 -23.15 5.33 -34.81
C ALA A 936 -21.76 6.00 -34.73
N GLY A 937 -21.71 7.34 -34.72
CA GLY A 937 -20.50 8.07 -34.43
C GLY A 937 -19.49 8.11 -35.58
N ALA A 938 -18.25 7.66 -35.39
CA ALA A 938 -17.18 7.85 -36.38
C ALA A 938 -16.57 6.53 -36.87
N GLY A 939 -16.84 6.16 -38.11
CA GLY A 939 -16.15 5.16 -38.91
C GLY A 939 -17.10 4.60 -39.96
N ASN A 940 -16.88 3.39 -40.47
CA ASN A 940 -17.80 2.84 -41.48
C ASN A 940 -18.80 1.90 -40.81
N ASP A 941 -19.94 2.44 -40.43
CA ASP A 941 -20.86 1.76 -39.53
C ASP A 941 -21.94 1.00 -40.29
N THR A 942 -22.48 -0.05 -39.66
CA THR A 942 -23.62 -0.81 -40.17
C THR A 942 -24.74 -0.82 -39.14
N VAL A 943 -25.85 -0.15 -39.46
CA VAL A 943 -27.00 -0.01 -38.55
C VAL A 943 -28.22 -0.72 -39.12
N TYR A 944 -28.85 -1.54 -38.26
CA TYR A 944 -30.13 -2.18 -38.52
C TYR A 944 -31.14 -1.74 -37.46
N GLY A 945 -32.09 -0.88 -37.86
CA GLY A 945 -33.24 -0.43 -37.09
C GLY A 945 -34.32 -1.51 -36.94
N THR A 946 -35.56 -1.08 -36.71
CA THR A 946 -36.72 -1.89 -36.32
C THR A 946 -37.88 -1.80 -37.32
N LEU A 947 -39.05 -2.35 -37.01
CA LEU A 947 -40.26 -2.11 -37.84
C LEU A 947 -41.08 -0.90 -37.35
N GLY A 948 -40.57 -0.14 -36.39
CA GLY A 948 -41.18 1.07 -35.85
C GLY A 948 -40.44 2.34 -36.31
N VAL A 949 -40.61 3.46 -35.62
CA VAL A 949 -40.09 4.75 -36.10
C VAL A 949 -38.70 5.00 -35.55
N ASP A 950 -37.67 4.93 -36.39
CA ASP A 950 -36.29 5.09 -35.93
C ASP A 950 -35.67 6.44 -36.32
N THR A 951 -34.74 6.94 -35.49
CA THR A 951 -33.85 8.06 -35.81
C THR A 951 -32.42 7.53 -35.87
N ILE A 952 -31.79 7.64 -37.03
CA ILE A 952 -30.47 7.06 -37.29
C ILE A 952 -29.51 8.16 -37.78
N ILE A 953 -28.41 8.33 -37.06
CA ILE A 953 -27.25 9.15 -37.40
C ILE A 953 -26.12 8.16 -37.71
N GLY A 954 -25.65 8.11 -38.97
CA GLY A 954 -24.47 7.33 -39.34
C GLY A 954 -23.19 7.96 -38.78
N GLY A 955 -23.07 9.28 -38.96
CA GLY A 955 -21.98 10.07 -38.39
C GLY A 955 -20.87 10.31 -39.42
N LEU A 956 -19.60 10.07 -39.09
CA LEU A 956 -18.45 10.30 -39.98
C LEU A 956 -17.94 8.98 -40.57
N GLY A 957 -18.02 8.79 -41.88
CA GLY A 957 -17.40 7.67 -42.60
C GLY A 957 -18.25 7.20 -43.78
N ASP A 958 -18.08 5.97 -44.23
CA ASP A 958 -18.90 5.42 -45.31
C ASP A 958 -19.88 4.38 -44.71
N ASP A 959 -21.09 4.82 -44.34
CA ASP A 959 -22.04 4.04 -43.53
C ASP A 959 -23.05 3.22 -44.35
N VAL A 960 -23.62 2.18 -43.73
CA VAL A 960 -24.72 1.38 -44.26
C VAL A 960 -25.88 1.33 -43.26
N LEU A 961 -26.99 2.00 -43.61
CA LEU A 961 -28.13 2.22 -42.73
C LEU A 961 -29.37 1.51 -43.26
N TYR A 962 -30.06 0.79 -42.39
CA TYR A 962 -31.35 0.13 -42.66
C TYR A 962 -32.37 0.55 -41.60
N GLY A 963 -33.41 1.28 -42.00
CA GLY A 963 -34.52 1.64 -41.10
C GLY A 963 -35.59 0.54 -41.02
N TYR A 964 -35.66 -0.31 -42.05
CA TYR A 964 -36.70 -1.31 -42.29
C TYR A 964 -38.11 -0.78 -42.51
N GLY A 965 -38.95 -0.74 -41.50
CA GLY A 965 -40.35 -0.33 -41.66
C GLY A 965 -40.67 0.70 -40.61
N GLY A 966 -41.56 1.65 -40.90
CA GLY A 966 -41.72 2.81 -40.04
C GLY A 966 -41.64 4.08 -40.87
N ASN A 967 -41.73 5.23 -40.19
CA ASN A 967 -41.48 6.53 -40.81
C ASN A 967 -40.13 7.02 -40.32
N ASP A 968 -39.05 6.51 -40.89
CA ASP A 968 -37.71 6.67 -40.31
C ASP A 968 -37.11 8.03 -40.61
N LEU A 969 -36.24 8.52 -39.71
CA LEU A 969 -35.50 9.75 -39.86
C LEU A 969 -34.00 9.46 -39.93
N PHE A 970 -33.40 9.70 -41.09
CA PHE A 970 -31.96 9.63 -41.27
C PHE A 970 -31.35 11.03 -41.18
N ILE A 971 -30.40 11.24 -40.27
CA ILE A 971 -29.78 12.54 -40.02
C ILE A 971 -28.37 12.55 -40.60
N PHE A 972 -28.05 13.56 -41.40
CA PHE A 972 -26.78 13.72 -42.09
C PHE A 972 -26.16 15.09 -41.85
N SER A 973 -24.82 15.13 -41.86
CA SER A 973 -24.01 16.35 -41.85
C SER A 973 -23.21 16.51 -43.15
N GLY A 974 -22.69 17.70 -43.43
CA GLY A 974 -21.88 17.99 -44.62
C GLY A 974 -20.53 17.26 -44.64
N SER A 975 -20.12 16.67 -43.52
CA SER A 975 -18.93 15.85 -43.36
C SER A 975 -19.20 14.36 -43.18
N ALA A 976 -20.44 13.89 -43.42
CA ALA A 976 -20.84 12.53 -43.13
C ALA A 976 -20.04 11.46 -43.90
N GLY A 977 -19.61 11.73 -45.14
CA GLY A 977 -18.88 10.76 -45.97
C GLY A 977 -19.77 10.15 -47.05
N LYS A 978 -19.65 8.85 -47.38
CA LYS A 978 -20.43 8.21 -48.46
C LYS A 978 -21.31 7.08 -47.97
N ASP A 979 -22.54 7.44 -47.67
CA ASP A 979 -23.45 6.58 -46.95
C ASP A 979 -24.44 5.88 -47.88
N ILE A 980 -24.96 4.74 -47.43
CA ILE A 980 -25.94 3.93 -48.15
C ILE A 980 -27.16 3.73 -47.24
N ILE A 981 -28.32 4.19 -47.71
CA ILE A 981 -29.61 3.80 -47.12
C ILE A 981 -30.15 2.63 -47.94
N GLY A 982 -30.25 1.46 -47.30
CA GLY A 982 -30.50 0.20 -47.98
C GLY A 982 -31.96 -0.07 -48.37
N ASP A 983 -32.92 0.60 -47.72
CA ASP A 983 -34.35 0.30 -47.80
C ASP A 983 -35.28 1.53 -47.74
N PHE A 984 -34.77 2.72 -48.07
CA PHE A 984 -35.50 3.98 -48.00
C PHE A 984 -36.89 3.94 -48.68
N ASN A 985 -37.94 4.19 -47.90
CA ASN A 985 -39.32 4.27 -48.32
C ASN A 985 -39.74 5.72 -48.57
N VAL A 986 -39.81 6.08 -49.85
CA VAL A 986 -40.16 7.43 -50.34
C VAL A 986 -41.51 8.00 -49.87
N LYS A 987 -42.38 7.21 -49.22
CA LYS A 987 -43.67 7.69 -48.70
C LYS A 987 -43.65 7.96 -47.20
N GLU A 988 -42.70 7.38 -46.49
CA GLU A 988 -42.71 7.24 -45.03
C GLU A 988 -41.45 7.90 -44.43
N ASP A 989 -40.29 7.63 -45.02
CA ASP A 989 -38.99 8.04 -44.48
C ASP A 989 -38.61 9.47 -44.86
N LYS A 990 -37.74 10.06 -44.03
CA LYS A 990 -37.20 11.40 -44.20
C LYS A 990 -35.68 11.46 -43.99
N ILE A 991 -35.07 12.44 -44.64
CA ILE A 991 -33.66 12.78 -44.51
C ILE A 991 -33.54 14.19 -43.93
N MET A 992 -32.79 14.35 -42.85
CA MET A 992 -32.52 15.66 -42.24
C MET A 992 -31.06 16.05 -42.42
N PHE A 993 -30.82 17.29 -42.82
CA PHE A 993 -29.47 17.88 -42.84
C PHE A 993 -29.29 18.78 -41.61
N THR A 994 -28.19 18.60 -40.87
CA THR A 994 -27.94 19.36 -39.63
C THR A 994 -27.23 20.69 -39.85
N ASP A 995 -26.65 20.91 -41.04
CA ASP A 995 -25.89 22.12 -41.34
C ASP A 995 -26.80 23.34 -41.47
N SER A 996 -26.42 24.42 -40.78
CA SER A 996 -27.19 25.67 -40.80
C SER A 996 -27.21 26.25 -42.22
N ALA A 997 -28.41 26.44 -42.79
CA ALA A 997 -28.68 27.08 -44.09
C ALA A 997 -28.61 26.20 -45.35
N VAL A 998 -28.74 24.88 -45.24
CA VAL A 998 -28.97 24.00 -46.40
C VAL A 998 -30.40 24.17 -46.92
N SER A 999 -30.58 24.12 -48.23
CA SER A 999 -31.89 24.03 -48.89
C SER A 999 -31.91 22.91 -49.92
N PHE A 1000 -33.11 22.55 -50.40
CA PHE A 1000 -33.28 21.51 -51.41
C PHE A 1000 -32.53 21.80 -52.72
N ASP A 1001 -32.41 23.08 -53.08
CA ASP A 1001 -31.71 23.53 -54.29
C ASP A 1001 -30.18 23.32 -54.22
N ASP A 1002 -29.62 23.14 -53.01
CA ASP A 1002 -28.19 22.91 -52.80
C ASP A 1002 -27.78 21.44 -53.06
N LEU A 1003 -28.76 20.53 -53.11
CA LEU A 1003 -28.53 19.10 -53.31
C LEU A 1003 -28.30 18.75 -54.79
N ARG A 1004 -27.39 17.81 -55.05
CA ARG A 1004 -27.12 17.28 -56.40
C ARG A 1004 -27.56 15.83 -56.52
N PHE A 1005 -28.41 15.54 -57.51
CA PHE A 1005 -28.97 14.20 -57.70
C PHE A 1005 -28.37 13.52 -58.94
N LYS A 1006 -27.98 12.26 -58.82
CA LYS A 1006 -27.47 11.43 -59.92
C LYS A 1006 -28.05 10.01 -59.85
N ALA A 1007 -28.63 9.54 -60.94
CA ALA A 1007 -29.06 8.15 -61.05
C ALA A 1007 -27.86 7.24 -61.38
N VAL A 1008 -27.67 6.16 -60.63
CA VAL A 1008 -26.62 5.15 -60.85
C VAL A 1008 -27.23 3.78 -60.61
N ASN A 1009 -27.25 2.89 -61.62
CA ASN A 1009 -27.72 1.50 -61.48
C ASN A 1009 -29.09 1.31 -60.80
N ASN A 1010 -30.06 2.22 -61.06
CA ASN A 1010 -31.40 2.26 -60.46
C ASN A 1010 -31.46 2.77 -59.00
N ASP A 1011 -30.31 3.16 -58.45
CA ASP A 1011 -30.18 3.89 -57.18
C ASP A 1011 -30.13 5.40 -57.44
N THR A 1012 -30.45 6.18 -56.42
CA THR A 1012 -30.27 7.64 -56.44
C THR A 1012 -29.13 8.04 -55.53
N VAL A 1013 -28.12 8.69 -56.08
CA VAL A 1013 -27.03 9.32 -55.34
C VAL A 1013 -27.36 10.80 -55.14
N ILE A 1014 -27.40 11.22 -53.89
CA ILE A 1014 -27.57 12.60 -53.44
C ILE A 1014 -26.19 13.08 -53.00
N SER A 1015 -25.73 14.24 -53.47
CA SER A 1015 -24.45 14.82 -53.06
C SER A 1015 -24.67 16.20 -52.47
N TYR A 1016 -24.02 16.46 -51.34
CA TYR A 1016 -24.03 17.73 -50.62
C TYR A 1016 -22.62 17.98 -50.08
N LEU A 1017 -21.99 19.08 -50.52
CA LEU A 1017 -20.56 19.34 -50.33
C LEU A 1017 -19.70 18.14 -50.77
N ASP A 1018 -18.86 17.61 -49.88
CA ASP A 1018 -18.00 16.45 -50.12
C ASP A 1018 -18.67 15.11 -49.75
N SER A 1019 -19.86 15.16 -49.14
CA SER A 1019 -20.62 13.98 -48.68
C SER A 1019 -21.64 13.49 -49.72
N GLN A 1020 -21.96 12.19 -49.68
CA GLN A 1020 -22.89 11.52 -50.59
C GLN A 1020 -23.78 10.55 -49.84
N ILE A 1021 -25.05 10.47 -50.23
CA ILE A 1021 -26.01 9.47 -49.74
C ILE A 1021 -26.54 8.70 -50.94
N THR A 1022 -26.44 7.37 -50.91
CA THR A 1022 -26.99 6.48 -51.93
C THR A 1022 -28.27 5.84 -51.41
N LEU A 1023 -29.40 6.16 -52.04
CA LEU A 1023 -30.69 5.51 -51.79
C LEU A 1023 -30.82 4.29 -52.70
N ARG A 1024 -30.60 3.10 -52.13
CA ARG A 1024 -30.59 1.84 -52.91
C ARG A 1024 -32.01 1.48 -53.35
N GLY A 1025 -32.19 1.17 -54.64
CA GLY A 1025 -33.47 0.79 -55.23
C GLY A 1025 -34.47 1.94 -55.42
N VAL A 1026 -34.10 3.17 -55.09
CA VAL A 1026 -34.96 4.35 -55.24
C VAL A 1026 -34.62 5.08 -56.54
N ALA A 1027 -35.58 5.15 -57.46
CA ALA A 1027 -35.41 5.86 -58.73
C ALA A 1027 -35.47 7.38 -58.54
N ILE A 1028 -34.56 8.12 -59.17
CA ILE A 1028 -34.44 9.59 -59.06
C ILE A 1028 -35.75 10.35 -59.36
N SER A 1029 -36.63 9.78 -60.20
CA SER A 1029 -37.95 10.32 -60.51
C SER A 1029 -38.94 10.32 -59.33
N LYS A 1030 -38.57 9.68 -58.22
CA LYS A 1030 -39.37 9.57 -57.01
C LYS A 1030 -38.95 10.56 -55.93
N ILE A 1031 -37.86 11.29 -56.10
CA ILE A 1031 -37.37 12.24 -55.10
C ILE A 1031 -38.21 13.52 -55.13
N GLU A 1032 -38.71 13.94 -53.97
CA GLU A 1032 -39.48 15.17 -53.77
C GLU A 1032 -38.91 15.95 -52.58
N GLU A 1033 -39.02 17.28 -52.60
CA GLU A 1033 -38.53 18.17 -51.53
C GLU A 1033 -39.13 17.82 -50.15
N SER A 1034 -40.35 17.29 -50.11
CA SER A 1034 -41.06 16.87 -48.89
C SER A 1034 -40.38 15.74 -48.12
N MET A 1035 -39.43 15.02 -48.74
CA MET A 1035 -38.63 13.96 -48.10
C MET A 1035 -37.48 14.53 -47.25
N PHE A 1036 -37.22 15.83 -47.35
CA PHE A 1036 -36.08 16.48 -46.72
C PHE A 1036 -36.51 17.42 -45.61
N ILE A 1037 -35.71 17.47 -44.55
CA ILE A 1037 -35.80 18.42 -43.45
C ILE A 1037 -34.48 19.21 -43.44
N PHE A 1038 -34.58 20.54 -43.36
CA PHE A 1038 -33.46 21.48 -43.37
C PHE A 1038 -33.44 22.33 -42.11
#